data_AF-A0A1F8Q876-F1
#
_entry.id   AF-A0A1F8Q876-F1
#
_cell.length_a   1.000
_cell.length_b   1.000
_cell.length_c   1.000
_cell.angle_alpha   90.00
_cell.angle_beta   90.00
_cell.angle_gamma   90.00
#
_symmetry.space_group_name_H-M   'P 1'
#
loop_
_entity.id
_entity.type
_entity.pdbx_description
1 polymer ?
#
loop_
_entity_poly.entity_id
_entity_poly.type
_entity_poly.pdbx_seq_one_letter_code
_entity_poly.pdbx_strand_id
1 'polypeptide(L)'
;MLEVRLLGQFQVRLDGKEIEISSQAAKGLLAYLVIYETKKHLRETLVELFWGDSSPDIGRKYLRNAISKLQDMLGTDRLTGAEFILTDRASVWINKNTEIITDVKSILNSIPSSPTIKVLSEEVSNYGGKFLPDFSEDWVLLVRAQLKAAFNRKIELLLQLLVNEKRWKEVIEWAERWIAIEKAPEAAFRAMMVAHASQDQEFLVIEDFRRCEETLLKESGIPPSELTSRTYRQLTLHKEFGKYHQEVPVKGEPGEWLSSPGSLPARAVNNEKHLTESTHIALNTLVNGRYRLDRELGDGFMGVVYQAYDTRLGRDVAIKMLKKEHLGVDGYFRLIQEAQTIAKINHPNIVTIYDAGEFDGTPFMVIELLQGETLTAQIPKQFDEVLRILYQICAALHVVHGYGIVHRDLKPENVMILPDGKIKLMDFGLAHYDTSRMTREGEILGSVYYLSPEQALGKPVDARTDIYALGVLAYELATGKLPFTGENMVAVLSQHLYSMPAPPSETNPQLDTSFDDMVLRMMAKLPDDRPASIIEVIENLKIFLKGDSTTLRVTSGILFPPGVEHSKQTGETSSTQLTKSGVHLLVESWRKQGQEILDPASLALVHGSPPETVFEFEDALLLTRSALHRQVELDPWLARCGSKENAACVLERLVEEYPKPDIRLKIVRGLESLNNELATATLLRIATSDDAPTVRSQAALAAVSLGKKDQVIAGLLENMRMDNDVAAITAFVAVIDEYGLPKDTSGYPGLTVAVNLFQRRLKASGRLIVRQGVRSAFGAGIFLAANGLAAPFFIAISYPKEYQETLQFVTVPTWMIIGALGLLVIGALQGFASGLAVGFADAVWKGLSRRYFRLFLGGLSGLALCIYLVLFTRIGAINPITNPSVYIPTYFVYGLLMGTIITIVVPKLGEPRSLRSQLVKAFLAAFAAGLVTIPYVNLVYGSEATNFYLSRILLAVLLQFGIAVFLSSRENYS
;
A
#
# COMPACT_ATOMS: atom_id res chain seq x y z
N MET A 1 -21.97 -24.97 21.44
CA MET A 1 -22.36 -24.61 20.07
C MET A 1 -22.26 -23.08 19.89
N LEU A 2 -21.48 -22.62 18.91
CA LEU A 2 -21.29 -21.20 18.62
C LEU A 2 -21.98 -20.84 17.30
N GLU A 3 -23.04 -20.01 17.34
CA GLU A 3 -23.72 -19.48 16.16
C GLU A 3 -23.24 -18.06 15.88
N VAL A 4 -22.73 -17.80 14.68
CA VAL A 4 -22.25 -16.48 14.24
C VAL A 4 -22.94 -16.10 12.94
N ARG A 5 -23.78 -15.08 13.01
CA ARG A 5 -24.46 -14.50 11.84
C ARG A 5 -23.66 -13.33 11.30
N LEU A 6 -23.31 -13.42 10.04
CA LEU A 6 -22.45 -12.51 9.30
C LEU A 6 -23.19 -11.85 8.12
N LEU A 7 -24.31 -12.43 7.68
CA LEU A 7 -25.20 -11.81 6.69
C LEU A 7 -26.20 -10.90 7.42
N GLY A 8 -26.18 -9.60 7.10
CA GLY A 8 -26.99 -8.61 7.80
C GLY A 8 -26.31 -8.11 9.08
N GLN A 9 -27.06 -7.91 10.17
CA GLN A 9 -26.49 -7.45 11.44
C GLN A 9 -25.67 -8.55 12.10
N PHE A 10 -24.45 -8.21 12.53
CA PHE A 10 -23.53 -9.13 13.18
C PHE A 10 -24.08 -9.58 14.53
N GLN A 11 -24.37 -10.87 14.66
CA GLN A 11 -24.90 -11.47 15.89
C GLN A 11 -24.09 -12.72 16.26
N VAL A 12 -23.83 -12.88 17.56
CA VAL A 12 -23.13 -14.04 18.12
C VAL A 12 -24.01 -14.67 19.19
N ARG A 13 -24.25 -15.97 19.10
CA ARG A 13 -24.96 -16.74 20.14
C ARG A 13 -24.12 -17.92 20.58
N LEU A 14 -24.02 -18.11 21.89
CA LEU A 14 -23.37 -19.26 22.50
C LEU A 14 -24.43 -20.09 23.21
N ASP A 15 -24.58 -21.35 22.81
CA ASP A 15 -25.60 -22.27 23.33
C ASP A 15 -27.02 -21.66 23.35
N GLY A 16 -27.35 -20.90 22.30
CA GLY A 16 -28.64 -20.23 22.13
C GLY A 16 -28.80 -18.88 22.84
N LYS A 17 -27.82 -18.43 23.63
CA LYS A 17 -27.84 -17.12 24.30
C LYS A 17 -27.02 -16.10 23.51
N GLU A 18 -27.60 -14.93 23.25
CA GLU A 18 -26.92 -13.84 22.55
C GLU A 18 -25.80 -13.22 23.38
N ILE A 19 -24.66 -12.97 22.73
CA ILE A 19 -23.44 -12.37 23.30
C ILE A 19 -23.15 -11.07 22.54
N GLU A 20 -23.11 -9.96 23.27
CA GLU A 20 -22.80 -8.65 22.70
C GLU A 20 -21.30 -8.36 22.76
N ILE A 21 -20.64 -8.28 21.60
CA ILE A 21 -19.21 -7.90 21.50
C ILE A 21 -19.11 -6.39 21.31
N SER A 22 -18.60 -5.66 22.30
CA SER A 22 -18.53 -4.18 22.25
C SER A 22 -17.40 -3.63 21.37
N SER A 23 -16.36 -4.41 21.10
CA SER A 23 -15.18 -3.97 20.35
C SER A 23 -15.28 -4.34 18.87
N GLN A 24 -15.28 -3.35 17.97
CA GLN A 24 -15.30 -3.58 16.53
C GLN A 24 -14.15 -4.48 16.05
N ALA A 25 -12.93 -4.24 16.54
CA ALA A 25 -11.80 -5.09 16.19
C ALA A 25 -11.94 -6.54 16.68
N ALA A 26 -12.59 -6.77 17.82
CA ALA A 26 -12.89 -8.13 18.30
C ALA A 26 -13.99 -8.78 17.45
N LYS A 27 -15.03 -8.04 17.06
CA LYS A 27 -16.05 -8.51 16.10
C LYS A 27 -15.41 -8.93 14.78
N GLY A 28 -14.55 -8.07 14.24
CA GLY A 28 -13.86 -8.32 12.97
C GLY A 28 -12.94 -9.54 13.04
N LEU A 29 -12.15 -9.66 14.12
CA LEU A 29 -11.29 -10.83 14.34
C LEU A 29 -12.09 -12.14 14.45
N LEU A 30 -13.20 -12.14 15.19
CA LEU A 30 -14.06 -13.32 15.31
C LEU A 30 -14.70 -13.68 13.97
N ALA A 31 -15.24 -12.70 13.24
CA ALA A 31 -15.84 -12.91 11.93
C ALA A 31 -14.82 -13.52 10.96
N TYR A 32 -13.61 -12.97 10.90
CA TYR A 32 -12.52 -13.49 10.07
C TYR A 32 -12.16 -14.93 10.43
N LEU A 33 -11.97 -15.23 11.71
CA LEU A 33 -11.59 -16.57 12.16
C LEU A 33 -12.70 -17.60 11.88
N VAL A 34 -13.98 -17.21 11.98
CA VAL A 34 -15.13 -18.08 11.68
C VAL A 34 -15.24 -18.38 10.18
N ILE A 35 -14.99 -17.39 9.32
CA ILE A 35 -14.99 -17.59 7.87
C ILE A 35 -13.85 -18.55 7.46
N TYR A 36 -12.69 -18.44 8.11
CA TYR A 36 -11.48 -19.22 7.78
C TYR A 36 -11.18 -20.35 8.78
N GLU A 37 -12.21 -20.92 9.42
CA GLU A 37 -12.20 -21.91 10.51
C GLU A 37 -11.16 -23.04 10.38
N THR A 38 -10.76 -23.41 9.17
CA THR A 38 -9.87 -24.54 8.88
C THR A 38 -8.37 -24.23 9.03
N LYS A 39 -7.96 -22.97 9.21
CA LYS A 39 -6.55 -22.55 9.14
C LYS A 39 -6.03 -21.95 10.45
N LYS A 40 -4.73 -22.16 10.70
CA LYS A 40 -3.97 -21.36 11.66
C LYS A 40 -3.54 -20.05 11.01
N HIS A 41 -3.77 -18.93 11.68
CA HIS A 41 -3.44 -17.61 11.17
C HIS A 41 -2.26 -17.01 11.93
N LEU A 42 -1.24 -16.54 11.20
CA LEU A 42 -0.09 -15.89 11.80
C LEU A 42 -0.51 -14.55 12.44
N ARG A 43 0.01 -14.29 13.64
CA ARG A 43 -0.25 -13.06 14.39
C ARG A 43 0.18 -11.83 13.62
N GLU A 44 1.32 -11.88 12.93
CA GLU A 44 1.80 -10.74 12.13
C GLU A 44 0.86 -10.42 10.97
N THR A 45 0.35 -11.45 10.28
CA THR A 45 -0.66 -11.27 9.22
C THR A 45 -1.94 -10.65 9.77
N LEU A 46 -2.41 -11.09 10.94
CA LEU A 46 -3.59 -10.49 11.59
C LEU A 46 -3.32 -9.04 12.05
N VAL A 47 -2.10 -8.72 12.49
CA VAL A 47 -1.71 -7.36 12.85
C VAL A 47 -1.74 -6.44 11.64
N GLU A 48 -1.15 -6.86 10.53
CA GLU A 48 -1.15 -6.12 9.27
C GLU A 48 -2.57 -5.94 8.73
N LEU A 49 -3.40 -6.99 8.81
CA LEU A 49 -4.75 -7.01 8.25
C LEU A 49 -5.75 -6.10 8.99
N PHE A 50 -5.66 -6.03 10.32
CA PHE A 50 -6.60 -5.27 11.16
C PHE A 50 -6.03 -3.93 11.64
N TRP A 51 -4.70 -3.78 11.65
CA TRP A 51 -4.01 -2.61 12.19
C TRP A 51 -2.76 -2.22 11.38
N GLY A 52 -2.76 -2.40 10.05
CA GLY A 52 -1.64 -2.08 9.16
C GLY A 52 -1.16 -0.62 9.23
N ASP A 53 -2.07 0.32 9.52
CA ASP A 53 -1.73 1.74 9.71
C ASP A 53 -1.05 2.04 11.06
N SER A 54 -1.04 1.08 11.99
CA SER A 54 -0.40 1.21 13.30
C SER A 54 1.03 0.66 13.27
N SER A 55 1.90 1.17 14.14
CA SER A 55 3.24 0.58 14.26
C SER A 55 3.14 -0.89 14.72
N PRO A 56 4.06 -1.78 14.29
CA PRO A 56 3.97 -3.22 14.57
C PRO A 56 3.79 -3.56 16.06
N ASP A 57 4.47 -2.84 16.94
CA ASP A 57 4.35 -3.04 18.41
C ASP A 57 2.97 -2.68 18.96
N ILE A 58 2.34 -1.64 18.42
CA ILE A 58 1.00 -1.19 18.80
C ILE A 58 -0.03 -2.18 18.27
N GLY A 59 0.11 -2.60 17.01
CA GLY A 59 -0.75 -3.61 16.39
C GLY A 59 -0.72 -4.94 17.14
N ARG A 60 0.46 -5.44 17.53
CA ARG A 60 0.60 -6.65 18.39
C ARG A 60 -0.06 -6.51 19.75
N LYS A 61 -0.10 -5.29 20.31
CA LYS A 61 -0.80 -5.02 21.57
C LYS A 61 -2.32 -5.04 21.36
N TYR A 62 -2.82 -4.46 20.27
CA TYR A 62 -4.24 -4.49 19.95
C TYR A 62 -4.74 -5.89 19.62
N LEU A 63 -3.97 -6.69 18.88
CA LEU A 63 -4.28 -8.09 18.62
C LEU A 63 -4.39 -8.89 19.92
N ARG A 64 -3.41 -8.76 20.83
CA ARG A 64 -3.48 -9.42 22.14
C ARG A 64 -4.71 -9.02 22.94
N ASN A 65 -5.06 -7.74 22.96
CA ASN A 65 -6.25 -7.26 23.66
C ASN A 65 -7.54 -7.78 23.03
N ALA A 66 -7.62 -7.87 21.70
CA ALA A 66 -8.78 -8.40 20.99
C ALA A 66 -8.97 -9.91 21.28
N ILE A 67 -7.89 -10.68 21.22
CA ILE A 67 -7.89 -12.12 21.54
C ILE A 67 -8.34 -12.33 22.99
N SER A 68 -7.72 -11.63 23.95
CA SER A 68 -8.06 -11.76 25.37
C SER A 68 -9.54 -11.47 25.62
N LYS A 69 -10.08 -10.39 25.04
CA LYS A 69 -11.51 -10.08 25.16
C LYS A 69 -12.40 -11.18 24.59
N LEU A 70 -12.06 -11.73 23.43
CA LEU A 70 -12.85 -12.80 22.84
C LEU A 70 -12.80 -14.08 23.69
N GLN A 71 -11.63 -14.42 24.24
CA GLN A 71 -11.48 -15.57 25.14
C GLN A 71 -12.28 -15.37 26.44
N ASP A 72 -12.22 -14.19 27.05
CA ASP A 72 -13.01 -13.86 28.25
C ASP A 72 -14.52 -13.93 28.00
N MET A 73 -14.96 -13.50 26.80
CA MET A 73 -16.37 -13.45 26.44
C MET A 73 -16.95 -14.80 26.04
N LEU A 74 -16.22 -15.59 25.26
CA LEU A 74 -16.67 -16.91 24.80
C LEU A 74 -16.45 -17.99 25.87
N GLY A 75 -15.50 -17.77 26.78
CA GLY A 75 -15.15 -18.71 27.83
C GLY A 75 -14.53 -20.00 27.29
N THR A 76 -14.77 -21.10 28.00
CA THR A 76 -14.37 -22.45 27.59
C THR A 76 -15.60 -23.26 27.22
N ASP A 77 -15.44 -24.16 26.25
CA ASP A 77 -16.46 -25.10 25.85
C ASP A 77 -16.81 -26.03 27.03
N ARG A 78 -18.11 -26.13 27.37
CA ARG A 78 -18.58 -26.85 28.55
C ARG A 78 -18.38 -28.37 28.48
N LEU A 79 -18.24 -28.93 27.28
CA LEU A 79 -18.10 -30.37 27.05
C LEU A 79 -16.63 -30.79 26.99
N THR A 80 -15.77 -29.95 26.40
CA THR A 80 -14.35 -30.25 26.18
C THR A 80 -13.39 -29.55 27.14
N GLY A 81 -13.85 -28.50 27.84
CA GLY A 81 -13.03 -27.65 28.72
C GLY A 81 -12.01 -26.78 27.99
N ALA A 82 -12.01 -26.78 26.66
CA ALA A 82 -11.06 -26.05 25.83
C ALA A 82 -11.59 -24.66 25.43
N GLU A 83 -10.71 -23.69 25.26
CA GLU A 83 -11.08 -22.36 24.76
C GLU A 83 -11.56 -22.43 23.31
N PHE A 84 -12.51 -21.56 22.96
CA PHE A 84 -13.02 -21.45 21.58
C PHE A 84 -11.95 -20.90 20.62
N ILE A 85 -11.15 -19.93 21.09
CA ILE A 85 -10.04 -19.34 20.33
C ILE A 85 -8.73 -19.79 20.97
N LEU A 86 -7.92 -20.47 20.17
CA LEU A 86 -6.62 -21.00 20.58
C LEU A 86 -5.50 -20.11 20.02
N THR A 87 -4.43 -20.01 20.78
CA THR A 87 -3.30 -19.13 20.46
C THR A 87 -1.99 -19.80 20.86
N ASP A 88 -0.95 -19.63 20.05
CA ASP A 88 0.44 -19.91 20.42
C ASP A 88 1.31 -18.65 20.26
N ARG A 89 2.64 -18.77 20.36
CA ARG A 89 3.53 -17.60 20.23
C ARG A 89 3.39 -16.89 18.88
N ALA A 90 3.06 -17.61 17.82
CA ALA A 90 3.08 -17.13 16.44
C ALA A 90 1.69 -17.05 15.79
N SER A 91 0.68 -17.79 16.28
CA SER A 91 -0.57 -18.02 15.57
C SER A 91 -1.82 -17.94 16.44
N VAL A 92 -2.98 -17.80 15.77
CA VAL A 92 -4.33 -17.78 16.34
C VAL A 92 -5.26 -18.62 15.44
N TRP A 93 -6.14 -19.43 16.02
CA TRP A 93 -7.13 -20.24 15.28
C TRP A 93 -8.34 -20.60 16.13
N ILE A 94 -9.43 -21.05 15.50
CA ILE A 94 -10.60 -21.58 16.22
C ILE A 94 -10.38 -23.06 16.53
N ASN A 95 -10.78 -23.47 17.72
CA ASN A 95 -10.76 -24.86 18.13
C ASN A 95 -11.65 -25.72 17.20
N LYS A 96 -11.03 -26.72 16.54
CA LYS A 96 -11.69 -27.60 15.57
C LYS A 96 -12.78 -28.50 16.17
N ASN A 97 -12.79 -28.67 17.49
CA ASN A 97 -13.81 -29.44 18.20
C ASN A 97 -15.05 -28.60 18.54
N THR A 98 -15.03 -27.30 18.24
CA THR A 98 -16.19 -26.42 18.38
C THR A 98 -17.15 -26.63 17.23
N GLU A 99 -18.42 -26.86 17.53
CA GLU A 99 -19.48 -26.78 16.52
C GLU A 99 -19.82 -25.30 16.22
N ILE A 100 -19.45 -24.84 15.02
CA ILE A 100 -19.72 -23.48 14.54
C ILE A 100 -20.82 -23.50 13.47
N ILE A 101 -21.87 -22.73 13.73
CA ILE A 101 -22.96 -22.49 12.77
C ILE A 101 -22.81 -21.06 12.25
N THR A 102 -22.69 -20.89 10.94
CA THR A 102 -22.66 -19.56 10.31
C THR A 102 -23.44 -19.54 9.01
N ASP A 103 -24.17 -18.45 8.80
CA ASP A 103 -25.05 -18.19 7.65
C ASP A 103 -24.28 -17.96 6.33
N VAL A 104 -22.98 -17.66 6.43
CA VAL A 104 -22.10 -17.47 5.27
C VAL A 104 -21.59 -18.80 4.69
N LYS A 105 -21.53 -19.87 5.50
CA LYS A 105 -20.92 -21.16 5.09
C LYS A 105 -21.70 -21.82 3.97
N SER A 106 -23.03 -21.75 4.01
CA SER A 106 -23.88 -22.27 2.92
C SER A 106 -23.62 -21.56 1.59
N ILE A 107 -23.27 -20.26 1.60
CA ILE A 107 -22.95 -19.51 0.37
C ILE A 107 -21.57 -19.90 -0.15
N LEU A 108 -20.57 -20.00 0.74
CA LEU A 108 -19.19 -20.33 0.38
C LEU A 108 -18.99 -21.80 -0.05
N ASN A 109 -19.88 -22.71 0.39
CA ASN A 109 -19.81 -24.11 0.00
C ASN A 109 -19.93 -24.27 -1.52
N SER A 110 -19.16 -25.23 -2.06
CA SER A 110 -19.26 -25.61 -3.46
C SER A 110 -20.70 -25.98 -3.81
N ILE A 111 -21.08 -25.65 -5.05
CA ILE A 111 -22.41 -25.99 -5.57
C ILE A 111 -22.53 -27.52 -5.57
N PRO A 112 -23.65 -28.09 -5.11
CA PRO A 112 -23.85 -29.54 -5.13
C PRO A 112 -23.65 -30.12 -6.53
N SER A 113 -23.11 -31.33 -6.62
CA SER A 113 -22.92 -32.06 -7.88
C SER A 113 -24.21 -32.30 -8.69
N SER A 114 -25.36 -32.21 -8.01
CA SER A 114 -26.69 -32.21 -8.62
C SER A 114 -27.52 -31.13 -7.95
N PRO A 115 -27.39 -29.86 -8.38
CA PRO A 115 -28.10 -28.76 -7.77
C PRO A 115 -29.59 -28.89 -8.08
N THR A 116 -30.43 -28.79 -7.05
CA THR A 116 -31.88 -28.75 -7.20
C THR A 116 -32.39 -27.34 -6.91
N ILE A 117 -33.50 -26.97 -7.53
CA ILE A 117 -34.16 -25.67 -7.28
C ILE A 117 -34.42 -25.47 -5.79
N LYS A 118 -34.84 -26.53 -5.06
CA LYS A 118 -35.08 -26.47 -3.62
C LYS A 118 -33.82 -26.09 -2.82
N VAL A 119 -32.69 -26.74 -3.09
CA VAL A 119 -31.43 -26.47 -2.37
C VAL A 119 -30.90 -25.08 -2.70
N LEU A 120 -30.84 -24.71 -3.98
CA LEU A 120 -30.33 -23.39 -4.38
C LEU A 120 -31.25 -22.25 -3.91
N SER A 121 -32.57 -22.43 -3.98
CA SER A 121 -33.51 -21.42 -3.47
C SER A 121 -33.37 -21.23 -1.96
N GLU A 122 -33.11 -22.27 -1.17
CA GLU A 122 -32.88 -22.16 0.28
C GLU A 122 -31.55 -21.45 0.58
N GLU A 123 -30.46 -21.81 -0.10
CA GLU A 123 -29.14 -21.18 0.07
C GLU A 123 -29.13 -19.69 -0.30
N VAL A 124 -29.85 -19.32 -1.36
CA VAL A 124 -29.94 -17.94 -1.87
C VAL A 124 -31.00 -17.13 -1.10
N SER A 125 -32.07 -17.75 -0.59
CA SER A 125 -33.14 -17.06 0.19
C SER A 125 -32.64 -16.44 1.48
N ASN A 126 -31.60 -17.01 2.09
CA ASN A 126 -31.03 -16.51 3.34
C ASN A 126 -30.30 -15.16 3.18
N TYR A 127 -30.15 -14.67 1.95
CA TYR A 127 -29.48 -13.42 1.64
C TYR A 127 -30.48 -12.32 1.30
N GLY A 128 -30.50 -11.24 2.10
CA GLY A 128 -31.48 -10.16 1.97
C GLY A 128 -30.91 -8.74 2.02
N GLY A 129 -29.59 -8.54 1.80
CA GLY A 129 -28.98 -7.22 1.97
C GLY A 129 -27.52 -7.13 1.55
N LYS A 130 -26.76 -6.17 2.06
CA LYS A 130 -25.31 -6.02 1.79
C LYS A 130 -24.50 -7.06 2.57
N PHE A 131 -23.50 -7.70 1.95
CA PHE A 131 -22.56 -8.60 2.63
C PHE A 131 -21.77 -7.87 3.73
N LEU A 132 -21.72 -8.44 4.95
CA LEU A 132 -20.90 -7.96 6.08
C LEU A 132 -21.04 -6.44 6.36
N PRO A 133 -22.25 -5.87 6.46
CA PRO A 133 -22.46 -4.41 6.44
C PRO A 133 -21.88 -3.68 7.66
N ASP A 134 -21.72 -4.39 8.78
CA ASP A 134 -21.21 -3.84 10.04
C ASP A 134 -19.67 -3.67 10.06
N PHE A 135 -18.99 -4.10 9.01
CA PHE A 135 -17.53 -4.12 8.91
C PHE A 135 -17.04 -3.20 7.78
N SER A 136 -15.94 -2.48 8.01
CA SER A 136 -15.36 -1.53 7.06
C SER A 136 -13.86 -1.73 6.82
N GLU A 137 -13.29 -2.79 7.39
CA GLU A 137 -11.87 -3.13 7.30
C GLU A 137 -11.47 -3.70 5.93
N ASP A 138 -10.22 -3.55 5.53
CA ASP A 138 -9.77 -3.90 4.17
C ASP A 138 -9.95 -5.38 3.81
N TRP A 139 -9.81 -6.29 4.78
CA TRP A 139 -10.05 -7.73 4.56
C TRP A 139 -11.49 -8.06 4.17
N VAL A 140 -12.42 -7.21 4.57
CA VAL A 140 -13.86 -7.34 4.30
C VAL A 140 -14.13 -7.14 2.82
N LEU A 141 -13.32 -6.32 2.12
CA LEU A 141 -13.49 -6.09 0.68
C LEU A 141 -13.31 -7.37 -0.12
N LEU A 142 -12.27 -8.15 0.19
CA LEU A 142 -11.98 -9.42 -0.48
C LEU A 142 -13.08 -10.45 -0.18
N VAL A 143 -13.48 -10.57 1.08
CA VAL A 143 -14.52 -11.52 1.49
C VAL A 143 -15.87 -11.15 0.89
N ARG A 144 -16.24 -9.85 0.88
CA ARG A 144 -17.46 -9.37 0.21
C ARG A 144 -17.44 -9.74 -1.26
N ALA A 145 -16.32 -9.58 -1.96
CA ALA A 145 -16.20 -9.95 -3.37
C ALA A 145 -16.38 -11.46 -3.58
N GLN A 146 -15.78 -12.30 -2.72
CA GLN A 146 -15.94 -13.76 -2.78
C GLN A 146 -17.38 -14.20 -2.53
N LEU A 147 -18.01 -13.67 -1.48
CA LEU A 147 -19.40 -13.96 -1.16
C LEU A 147 -20.35 -13.52 -2.27
N LYS A 148 -20.07 -12.36 -2.85
CA LYS A 148 -20.80 -11.82 -4.00
C LYS A 148 -20.69 -12.75 -5.21
N ALA A 149 -19.48 -13.18 -5.56
CA ALA A 149 -19.26 -14.12 -6.66
C ALA A 149 -19.96 -15.47 -6.43
N ALA A 150 -19.84 -16.04 -5.23
CA ALA A 150 -20.47 -17.31 -4.88
C ALA A 150 -22.01 -17.23 -4.91
N PHE A 151 -22.58 -16.14 -4.37
CA PHE A 151 -24.00 -15.86 -4.44
C PHE A 151 -24.49 -15.72 -5.89
N ASN A 152 -23.82 -14.89 -6.69
CA ASN A 152 -24.17 -14.66 -8.10
C ASN A 152 -24.17 -15.96 -8.89
N ARG A 153 -23.19 -16.83 -8.67
CA ARG A 153 -23.14 -18.14 -9.34
C ARG A 153 -24.32 -19.04 -8.96
N LYS A 154 -24.72 -19.06 -7.69
CA LYS A 154 -25.84 -19.88 -7.21
C LYS A 154 -27.18 -19.38 -7.73
N ILE A 155 -27.40 -18.07 -7.76
CA ILE A 155 -28.63 -17.49 -8.29
C ILE A 155 -28.69 -17.58 -9.83
N GLU A 156 -27.57 -17.47 -10.54
CA GLU A 156 -27.50 -17.75 -11.98
C GLU A 156 -27.92 -19.19 -12.30
N LEU A 157 -27.37 -20.17 -11.57
CA LEU A 157 -27.77 -21.57 -11.73
C LEU A 157 -29.23 -21.82 -11.38
N LEU A 158 -29.74 -21.16 -10.33
CA LEU A 158 -31.15 -21.23 -9.97
C LEU A 158 -32.02 -20.72 -11.11
N LEU A 159 -31.71 -19.56 -11.69
CA LEU A 159 -32.43 -19.01 -12.84
C LEU A 159 -32.33 -19.91 -14.07
N GLN A 160 -31.17 -20.49 -14.35
CA GLN A 160 -31.00 -21.46 -15.44
C GLN A 160 -31.90 -22.69 -15.26
N LEU A 161 -31.93 -23.28 -14.07
CA LEU A 161 -32.79 -24.43 -13.77
C LEU A 161 -34.27 -24.07 -13.90
N LEU A 162 -34.67 -22.90 -13.38
CA LEU A 162 -36.06 -22.42 -13.48
C LEU A 162 -36.48 -22.18 -14.94
N VAL A 163 -35.60 -21.63 -15.78
CA VAL A 163 -35.85 -21.47 -17.22
C VAL A 163 -35.96 -22.82 -17.92
N ASN A 164 -35.05 -23.76 -17.63
CA ASN A 164 -35.08 -25.11 -18.21
C ASN A 164 -36.37 -25.87 -17.84
N GLU A 165 -36.87 -25.71 -16.62
CA GLU A 165 -38.16 -26.27 -16.17
C GLU A 165 -39.38 -25.43 -16.61
N LYS A 166 -39.18 -24.33 -17.34
CA LYS A 166 -40.24 -23.41 -17.80
C LYS A 166 -41.07 -22.80 -16.66
N ARG A 167 -40.45 -22.57 -15.50
CA ARG A 167 -41.07 -21.97 -14.30
C ARG A 167 -40.98 -20.44 -14.34
N TRP A 168 -41.57 -19.83 -15.37
CA TRP A 168 -41.38 -18.41 -15.72
C TRP A 168 -41.70 -17.42 -14.60
N LYS A 169 -42.76 -17.67 -13.82
CA LYS A 169 -43.13 -16.82 -12.68
C LYS A 169 -42.02 -16.75 -11.64
N GLU A 170 -41.39 -17.88 -11.35
CA GLU A 170 -40.29 -17.96 -10.38
C GLU A 170 -38.99 -17.37 -10.95
N VAL A 171 -38.75 -17.47 -12.26
CA VAL A 171 -37.63 -16.77 -12.91
C VAL A 171 -37.72 -15.26 -12.66
N ILE A 172 -38.90 -14.68 -12.87
CA ILE A 172 -39.13 -13.24 -12.65
C ILE A 172 -38.99 -12.89 -11.17
N GLU A 173 -39.59 -13.66 -10.26
CA GLU A 173 -39.50 -13.42 -8.81
C GLU A 173 -38.04 -13.46 -8.31
N TRP A 174 -37.23 -14.41 -8.77
CA TRP A 174 -35.83 -14.53 -8.39
C TRP A 174 -34.94 -13.48 -9.05
N ALA A 175 -35.21 -13.11 -10.30
CA ALA A 175 -34.47 -12.05 -10.99
C ALA A 175 -34.73 -10.68 -10.33
N GLU A 176 -35.97 -10.34 -9.98
CA GLU A 176 -36.31 -9.11 -9.25
C GLU A 176 -35.66 -9.06 -7.87
N ARG A 177 -35.64 -10.20 -7.15
CA ARG A 177 -34.90 -10.30 -5.88
C ARG A 177 -33.41 -10.03 -6.08
N TRP A 178 -32.81 -10.56 -7.15
CA TRP A 178 -31.40 -10.31 -7.45
C TRP A 178 -31.14 -8.83 -7.72
N ILE A 179 -31.98 -8.19 -8.54
CA ILE A 179 -31.89 -6.75 -8.86
C ILE A 179 -32.07 -5.88 -7.61
N ALA A 180 -32.91 -6.30 -6.65
CA ALA A 180 -33.09 -5.57 -5.40
C ALA A 180 -31.83 -5.60 -4.49
N ILE A 181 -30.99 -6.61 -4.63
CA ILE A 181 -29.80 -6.81 -3.80
C ILE A 181 -28.53 -6.28 -4.47
N GLU A 182 -28.42 -6.44 -5.79
CA GLU A 182 -27.26 -6.10 -6.60
C GLU A 182 -27.50 -4.87 -7.46
N LYS A 183 -26.49 -3.99 -7.57
CA LYS A 183 -26.64 -2.69 -8.20
C LYS A 183 -27.01 -2.76 -9.70
N ALA A 184 -26.60 -3.80 -10.43
CA ALA A 184 -27.00 -4.01 -11.83
C ALA A 184 -26.66 -5.43 -12.37
N PRO A 185 -27.36 -6.49 -11.94
CA PRO A 185 -27.08 -7.85 -12.44
C PRO A 185 -27.67 -8.04 -13.85
N GLU A 186 -26.86 -7.83 -14.90
CA GLU A 186 -27.30 -7.99 -16.30
C GLU A 186 -27.92 -9.36 -16.61
N ALA A 187 -27.42 -10.43 -15.97
CA ALA A 187 -27.96 -11.79 -16.12
C ALA A 187 -29.41 -11.90 -15.62
N ALA A 188 -29.79 -11.16 -14.56
CA ALA A 188 -31.18 -11.12 -14.07
C ALA A 188 -32.11 -10.49 -15.11
N PHE A 189 -31.69 -9.36 -15.71
CA PHE A 189 -32.45 -8.71 -16.78
C PHE A 189 -32.60 -9.61 -18.01
N ARG A 190 -31.54 -10.32 -18.42
CA ARG A 190 -31.64 -11.31 -19.51
C ARG A 190 -32.61 -12.46 -19.18
N ALA A 191 -32.60 -12.95 -17.94
CA ALA A 191 -33.54 -13.98 -17.48
C ALA A 191 -35.00 -13.50 -17.60
N MET A 192 -35.27 -12.26 -17.18
CA MET A 192 -36.59 -11.62 -17.30
C MET A 192 -37.02 -11.45 -18.75
N MET A 193 -36.13 -10.95 -19.62
CA MET A 193 -36.41 -10.82 -21.06
C MET A 193 -36.79 -12.16 -21.67
N VAL A 194 -36.08 -13.24 -21.35
CA VAL A 194 -36.42 -14.59 -21.84
C VAL A 194 -37.74 -15.09 -21.25
N ALA A 195 -38.03 -14.84 -19.98
CA ALA A 195 -39.29 -15.22 -19.35
C ALA A 195 -40.50 -14.48 -19.92
N HIS A 196 -40.39 -13.18 -20.19
CA HIS A 196 -41.44 -12.38 -20.82
C HIS A 196 -41.60 -12.71 -22.30
N ALA A 197 -40.51 -12.92 -23.05
CA ALA A 197 -40.57 -13.36 -24.43
C ALA A 197 -41.24 -14.74 -24.57
N SER A 198 -40.96 -15.66 -23.64
CA SER A 198 -41.58 -17.00 -23.61
C SER A 198 -43.07 -16.99 -23.24
N GLN A 199 -43.59 -15.84 -22.80
CA GLN A 199 -45.01 -15.61 -22.48
C GLN A 199 -45.69 -14.67 -23.49
N ASP A 200 -45.06 -14.40 -24.63
CA ASP A 200 -45.54 -13.50 -25.68
C ASP A 200 -45.75 -12.04 -25.21
N GLN A 201 -44.98 -11.61 -24.21
CA GLN A 201 -45.07 -10.26 -23.62
C GLN A 201 -43.96 -9.34 -24.16
N GLU A 202 -43.96 -9.09 -25.47
CA GLU A 202 -42.93 -8.30 -26.17
C GLU A 202 -42.70 -6.91 -25.57
N PHE A 203 -43.77 -6.24 -25.14
CA PHE A 203 -43.68 -4.94 -24.48
C PHE A 203 -42.82 -4.99 -23.20
N LEU A 204 -42.93 -6.06 -22.41
CA LEU A 204 -42.16 -6.22 -21.18
C LEU A 204 -40.70 -6.56 -21.46
N VAL A 205 -40.38 -7.21 -22.59
CA VAL A 205 -38.99 -7.44 -23.03
C VAL A 205 -38.27 -6.12 -23.32
N ILE A 206 -38.96 -5.18 -23.97
CA ILE A 206 -38.44 -3.84 -24.24
C ILE A 206 -38.25 -3.07 -22.93
N GLU A 207 -39.23 -3.15 -22.01
CA GLU A 207 -39.14 -2.48 -20.72
C GLU A 207 -38.02 -3.05 -19.85
N ASP A 208 -37.80 -4.36 -19.85
CA ASP A 208 -36.69 -5.00 -19.14
C ASP A 208 -35.33 -4.52 -19.68
N PHE A 209 -35.19 -4.37 -21.00
CA PHE A 209 -33.96 -3.87 -21.62
C PHE A 209 -33.73 -2.39 -21.30
N ARG A 210 -34.78 -1.58 -21.38
CA ARG A 210 -34.75 -0.15 -21.01
C ARG A 210 -34.38 0.03 -19.53
N ARG A 211 -34.98 -0.79 -18.65
CA ARG A 211 -34.66 -0.80 -17.22
C ARG A 211 -33.22 -1.23 -16.96
N CYS A 212 -32.70 -2.19 -17.72
CA CYS A 212 -31.30 -2.58 -17.67
C CYS A 212 -30.37 -1.42 -18.07
N GLU A 213 -30.66 -0.74 -19.18
CA GLU A 213 -29.92 0.45 -19.64
C GLU A 213 -29.90 1.56 -18.61
N GLU A 214 -31.07 1.95 -18.10
CA GLU A 214 -31.21 3.01 -17.09
C GLU A 214 -30.46 2.66 -15.81
N THR A 215 -30.54 1.39 -15.36
CA THR A 215 -29.87 0.93 -14.14
C THR A 215 -28.34 0.94 -14.31
N LEU A 216 -27.82 0.43 -15.43
CA LEU A 216 -26.37 0.40 -15.69
C LEU A 216 -25.78 1.79 -15.89
N LEU A 217 -26.47 2.67 -16.62
CA LEU A 217 -26.05 4.06 -16.80
C LEU A 217 -26.01 4.81 -15.47
N LYS A 218 -27.01 4.59 -14.60
CA LYS A 218 -27.07 5.22 -13.28
C LYS A 218 -26.00 4.72 -12.31
N GLU A 219 -25.73 3.42 -12.29
CA GLU A 219 -24.83 2.82 -11.28
C GLU A 219 -23.36 2.73 -11.73
N SER A 220 -23.10 2.60 -13.04
CA SER A 220 -21.76 2.36 -13.59
C SER A 220 -21.35 3.30 -14.72
N GLY A 221 -22.28 4.01 -15.35
CA GLY A 221 -22.02 4.87 -16.51
C GLY A 221 -21.65 4.10 -17.79
N ILE A 222 -21.85 2.77 -17.81
CA ILE A 222 -21.53 1.88 -18.93
C ILE A 222 -22.85 1.41 -19.57
N PRO A 223 -22.96 1.31 -20.90
CA PRO A 223 -24.13 0.71 -21.55
C PRO A 223 -24.21 -0.82 -21.33
N PRO A 224 -25.35 -1.49 -21.62
CA PRO A 224 -25.47 -2.94 -21.54
C PRO A 224 -24.42 -3.67 -22.37
N SER A 225 -23.96 -4.81 -21.85
CA SER A 225 -23.00 -5.65 -22.57
C SER A 225 -23.50 -6.08 -23.95
N GLU A 226 -22.57 -6.40 -24.85
CA GLU A 226 -22.91 -6.90 -26.19
C GLU A 226 -23.73 -8.19 -26.12
N LEU A 227 -23.56 -9.02 -25.08
CA LEU A 227 -24.38 -10.21 -24.85
C LEU A 227 -25.84 -9.85 -24.55
N THR A 228 -26.08 -8.88 -23.65
CA THR A 228 -27.42 -8.39 -23.32
C THR A 228 -28.06 -7.71 -24.52
N SER A 229 -27.32 -6.88 -25.25
CA SER A 229 -27.77 -6.21 -26.48
C SER A 229 -28.07 -7.18 -27.62
N ARG A 230 -27.32 -8.29 -27.73
CA ARG A 230 -27.63 -9.39 -28.68
C ARG A 230 -28.87 -10.16 -28.26
N THR A 231 -29.02 -10.48 -26.99
CA THR A 231 -30.19 -11.19 -26.46
C THR A 231 -31.46 -10.39 -26.74
N TYR A 232 -31.46 -9.10 -26.43
CA TYR A 232 -32.57 -8.20 -26.76
C TYR A 232 -32.88 -8.17 -28.27
N ARG A 233 -31.86 -8.01 -29.12
CA ARG A 233 -32.03 -8.03 -30.59
C ARG A 233 -32.60 -9.36 -31.08
N GLN A 234 -32.16 -10.49 -30.54
CA GLN A 234 -32.67 -11.81 -30.92
C GLN A 234 -34.15 -11.98 -30.53
N LEU A 235 -34.52 -11.50 -29.34
CA LEU A 235 -35.89 -11.58 -28.84
C LEU A 235 -36.84 -10.61 -29.55
N THR A 236 -36.34 -9.51 -30.13
CA THR A 236 -37.15 -8.49 -30.82
C THR A 236 -37.14 -8.57 -32.35
N LEU A 237 -36.11 -9.13 -32.99
CA LEU A 237 -35.99 -9.20 -34.46
C LEU A 237 -36.71 -10.40 -35.09
N HIS A 238 -37.07 -11.44 -34.32
CA HIS A 238 -37.78 -12.61 -34.85
C HIS A 238 -39.30 -12.43 -34.83
N LYS A 239 -39.85 -11.99 -35.97
CA LYS A 239 -41.30 -11.86 -36.26
C LYS A 239 -42.11 -13.17 -36.36
N GLU A 240 -41.59 -14.30 -35.89
CA GLU A 240 -42.31 -15.59 -35.92
C GLU A 240 -42.57 -16.14 -34.51
N PHE A 241 -43.43 -15.44 -33.77
CA PHE A 241 -43.88 -15.77 -32.41
C PHE A 241 -44.65 -17.11 -32.28
N GLY A 242 -44.92 -17.84 -33.36
CA GLY A 242 -45.77 -19.05 -33.33
C GLY A 242 -45.04 -20.41 -33.31
N LYS A 243 -43.69 -20.44 -33.34
CA LYS A 243 -42.92 -21.70 -33.49
C LYS A 243 -41.84 -21.95 -32.43
N TYR A 244 -41.87 -21.23 -31.30
CA TYR A 244 -40.96 -21.48 -30.17
C TYR A 244 -41.39 -22.65 -29.26
N HIS A 245 -42.20 -23.59 -29.78
CA HIS A 245 -42.53 -24.81 -29.06
C HIS A 245 -41.67 -26.03 -29.43
N GLN A 246 -40.80 -25.98 -30.44
CA GLN A 246 -40.01 -27.17 -30.82
C GLN A 246 -38.54 -26.98 -31.20
N GLU A 247 -38.04 -25.77 -31.52
CA GLU A 247 -36.64 -25.63 -31.90
C GLU A 247 -36.03 -24.34 -31.35
N VAL A 248 -35.69 -24.35 -30.06
CA VAL A 248 -34.47 -23.64 -29.62
C VAL A 248 -33.34 -24.62 -29.89
N PRO A 249 -32.45 -24.40 -30.87
CA PRO A 249 -31.24 -25.19 -30.93
C PRO A 249 -30.36 -24.72 -29.76
N VAL A 250 -30.51 -25.40 -28.63
CA VAL A 250 -29.50 -25.49 -27.57
C VAL A 250 -28.33 -26.30 -28.15
N LYS A 251 -27.66 -25.73 -29.15
CA LYS A 251 -26.33 -26.16 -29.59
C LYS A 251 -25.32 -25.15 -29.06
N GLY A 252 -25.09 -25.32 -27.78
CA GLY A 252 -24.24 -24.58 -26.86
C GLY A 252 -24.67 -25.11 -25.50
N GLU A 253 -23.75 -25.65 -24.72
CA GLU A 253 -24.06 -26.29 -23.43
C GLU A 253 -24.97 -25.42 -22.55
N PRO A 254 -25.81 -26.01 -21.68
CA PRO A 254 -26.64 -25.24 -20.76
C PRO A 254 -25.74 -24.41 -19.84
N GLY A 255 -25.57 -23.11 -20.15
CA GLY A 255 -24.74 -22.22 -19.35
C GLY A 255 -24.44 -20.84 -19.94
N GLU A 256 -24.21 -20.69 -21.25
CA GLU A 256 -23.55 -19.47 -21.79
C GLU A 256 -24.40 -18.18 -21.76
N TRP A 257 -25.72 -18.24 -21.99
CA TRP A 257 -26.53 -17.02 -22.19
C TRP A 257 -26.94 -16.29 -20.88
N LEU A 258 -26.88 -17.00 -19.75
CA LEU A 258 -27.10 -16.44 -18.40
C LEU A 258 -25.79 -16.10 -17.67
N SER A 259 -24.63 -16.41 -18.27
CA SER A 259 -23.33 -16.16 -17.66
C SER A 259 -23.03 -14.65 -17.58
N SER A 260 -22.81 -14.10 -16.39
CA SER A 260 -22.16 -12.79 -16.25
C SER A 260 -20.71 -12.88 -16.75
N PRO A 261 -20.09 -11.77 -17.23
CA PRO A 261 -18.66 -11.76 -17.52
C PRO A 261 -17.88 -12.22 -16.26
N GLY A 262 -17.35 -13.45 -16.27
CA GLY A 262 -16.66 -14.07 -15.12
C GLY A 262 -17.32 -15.29 -14.44
N SER A 263 -18.35 -15.94 -15.02
CA SER A 263 -19.03 -17.12 -14.42
C SER A 263 -18.76 -18.44 -15.19
N LEU A 264 -18.25 -19.48 -14.51
CA LEU A 264 -17.79 -20.81 -15.08
C LEU A 264 -18.96 -21.63 -15.64
N PRO A 265 -18.82 -22.29 -16.81
CA PRO A 265 -19.81 -23.25 -17.29
C PRO A 265 -19.97 -24.45 -16.34
N ALA A 266 -21.19 -24.99 -16.27
CA ALA A 266 -21.66 -25.95 -15.28
C ALA A 266 -20.97 -27.33 -15.27
N ARG A 267 -20.07 -27.62 -16.22
CA ARG A 267 -19.37 -28.92 -16.34
C ARG A 267 -18.19 -29.12 -15.39
N ALA A 268 -17.72 -28.06 -14.72
CA ALA A 268 -16.49 -28.10 -13.90
C ALA A 268 -16.64 -28.63 -12.46
N VAL A 269 -17.82 -29.08 -12.01
CA VAL A 269 -18.12 -29.22 -10.55
C VAL A 269 -18.25 -30.67 -10.04
N ASN A 270 -18.14 -31.71 -10.88
CA ASN A 270 -18.39 -33.09 -10.42
C ASN A 270 -17.19 -33.89 -9.88
N ASN A 271 -16.01 -33.31 -9.65
CA ASN A 271 -14.86 -34.08 -9.14
C ASN A 271 -14.15 -33.40 -7.95
N GLU A 272 -14.82 -33.32 -6.79
CA GLU A 272 -14.19 -32.88 -5.52
C GLU A 272 -13.90 -34.00 -4.51
N LYS A 273 -13.94 -35.29 -4.90
CA LYS A 273 -13.64 -36.40 -3.95
C LYS A 273 -12.52 -37.38 -4.31
N HIS A 274 -11.79 -37.21 -5.41
CA HIS A 274 -10.62 -38.07 -5.69
C HIS A 274 -9.58 -37.35 -6.53
N LEU A 275 -8.77 -36.43 -5.99
CA LEU A 275 -7.61 -35.90 -6.73
C LEU A 275 -6.46 -35.56 -5.79
N THR A 276 -5.84 -36.59 -5.20
CA THR A 276 -4.45 -36.55 -4.75
C THR A 276 -3.54 -37.43 -5.60
N GLU A 277 -3.95 -37.83 -6.81
CA GLU A 277 -3.10 -38.65 -7.69
C GLU A 277 -3.18 -38.19 -9.17
N SER A 278 -1.99 -37.90 -9.71
CA SER A 278 -1.54 -37.75 -11.11
C SER A 278 -2.04 -36.58 -11.98
N THR A 279 -1.20 -35.53 -12.13
CA THR A 279 -1.15 -34.62 -13.31
C THR A 279 -0.59 -35.33 -14.55
N HIS A 280 -0.02 -36.52 -14.38
CA HIS A 280 0.47 -37.33 -15.49
C HIS A 280 -0.69 -38.05 -16.17
N ILE A 281 -0.90 -37.76 -17.46
CA ILE A 281 -1.86 -38.45 -18.32
C ILE A 281 -1.11 -39.56 -19.05
N ALA A 282 -1.69 -40.76 -19.10
CA ALA A 282 -1.08 -41.87 -19.81
C ALA A 282 -0.81 -41.54 -21.29
N LEU A 283 0.33 -41.97 -21.82
CA LEU A 283 0.63 -41.85 -23.25
C LEU A 283 -0.39 -42.64 -24.08
N ASN A 284 -0.59 -42.21 -25.33
CA ASN A 284 -1.66 -42.62 -26.25
C ASN A 284 -3.09 -42.23 -25.83
N THR A 285 -3.26 -41.45 -24.75
CA THR A 285 -4.56 -40.86 -24.41
C THR A 285 -4.95 -39.78 -25.42
N LEU A 286 -6.24 -39.75 -25.78
CA LEU A 286 -6.79 -38.77 -26.70
C LEU A 286 -7.43 -37.60 -25.92
N VAL A 287 -6.65 -36.53 -25.73
CA VAL A 287 -7.09 -35.31 -25.05
C VAL A 287 -8.10 -34.57 -25.92
N ASN A 288 -9.23 -34.19 -25.30
CA ASN A 288 -10.38 -33.52 -25.95
C ASN A 288 -10.88 -34.25 -27.23
N GLY A 289 -10.72 -35.57 -27.30
CA GLY A 289 -11.12 -36.36 -28.46
C GLY A 289 -10.34 -36.05 -29.76
N ARG A 290 -9.22 -35.32 -29.69
CA ARG A 290 -8.48 -34.83 -30.87
C ARG A 290 -6.96 -34.99 -30.78
N TYR A 291 -6.39 -34.79 -29.61
CA TYR A 291 -4.93 -34.72 -29.48
C TYR A 291 -4.41 -35.98 -28.82
N ARG A 292 -3.70 -36.82 -29.56
CA ARG A 292 -3.12 -38.05 -29.02
C ARG A 292 -1.78 -37.74 -28.38
N LEU A 293 -1.62 -37.97 -27.08
CA LEU A 293 -0.34 -37.77 -26.39
C LEU A 293 0.65 -38.85 -26.82
N ASP A 294 1.81 -38.47 -27.35
CA ASP A 294 2.80 -39.43 -27.86
C ASP A 294 3.97 -39.62 -26.87
N ARG A 295 4.51 -38.53 -26.31
CA ARG A 295 5.57 -38.57 -25.27
C ARG A 295 5.55 -37.34 -24.38
N GLU A 296 6.08 -37.47 -23.17
CA GLU A 296 6.34 -36.34 -22.28
C GLU A 296 7.60 -35.58 -22.72
N LEU A 297 7.54 -34.24 -22.75
CA LEU A 297 8.65 -33.33 -23.08
C LEU A 297 9.28 -32.72 -21.83
N GLY A 298 8.52 -32.57 -20.75
CA GLY A 298 9.04 -32.12 -19.45
C GLY A 298 7.94 -31.94 -18.41
N ASP A 299 8.29 -32.13 -17.13
CA ASP A 299 7.45 -31.84 -15.96
C ASP A 299 8.02 -30.62 -15.24
N GLY A 300 7.25 -29.53 -15.22
CA GLY A 300 7.64 -28.28 -14.58
C GLY A 300 6.71 -27.90 -13.44
N PHE A 301 7.08 -26.82 -12.73
CA PHE A 301 6.31 -26.27 -11.62
C PHE A 301 4.84 -26.01 -11.99
N MET A 302 4.58 -25.44 -13.17
CA MET A 302 3.21 -25.12 -13.60
C MET A 302 2.43 -26.29 -14.18
N GLY A 303 3.07 -27.39 -14.56
CA GLY A 303 2.43 -28.39 -15.39
C GLY A 303 3.39 -29.30 -16.16
N VAL A 304 2.82 -30.33 -16.77
CA VAL A 304 3.53 -31.30 -17.61
C VAL A 304 3.29 -30.97 -19.08
N VAL A 305 4.34 -30.94 -19.87
CA VAL A 305 4.28 -30.70 -21.32
C VAL A 305 4.46 -32.02 -22.06
N TYR A 306 3.57 -32.31 -23.00
CA TYR A 306 3.60 -33.49 -23.85
C TYR A 306 3.77 -33.10 -25.31
N GLN A 307 4.47 -33.90 -26.09
CA GLN A 307 4.30 -33.94 -27.53
C GLN A 307 3.02 -34.72 -27.82
N ALA A 308 2.18 -34.16 -28.68
CA ALA A 308 0.95 -34.78 -29.10
C ALA A 308 0.74 -34.64 -30.61
N TYR A 309 -0.06 -35.55 -31.18
CA TYR A 309 -0.48 -35.50 -32.57
C TYR A 309 -1.93 -35.03 -32.66
N ASP A 310 -2.17 -33.94 -33.38
CA ASP A 310 -3.51 -33.46 -33.71
C ASP A 310 -4.10 -34.35 -34.81
N THR A 311 -4.97 -35.30 -34.43
CA THR A 311 -5.51 -36.31 -35.34
C THR A 311 -6.48 -35.72 -36.38
N ARG A 312 -6.95 -34.48 -36.18
CA ARG A 312 -7.88 -33.82 -37.09
C ARG A 312 -7.17 -33.01 -38.15
N LEU A 313 -6.11 -32.29 -37.79
CA LEU A 313 -5.32 -31.49 -38.73
C LEU A 313 -4.06 -32.21 -39.26
N GLY A 314 -3.70 -33.34 -38.65
CA GLY A 314 -2.59 -34.18 -39.10
C GLY A 314 -1.20 -33.59 -38.84
N ARG A 315 -0.99 -32.96 -37.68
CA ARG A 315 0.27 -32.28 -37.33
C ARG A 315 0.71 -32.54 -35.89
N ASP A 316 2.01 -32.44 -35.64
CA ASP A 316 2.57 -32.46 -34.29
C ASP A 316 2.33 -31.12 -33.57
N VAL A 317 2.00 -31.20 -32.29
CA VAL A 317 1.77 -30.07 -31.38
C VAL A 317 2.38 -30.36 -30.00
N ALA A 318 2.59 -29.32 -29.20
CA ALA A 318 2.89 -29.48 -27.79
C ALA A 318 1.66 -29.18 -26.95
N ILE A 319 1.39 -29.98 -25.93
CA ILE A 319 0.27 -29.82 -25.00
C ILE A 319 0.82 -29.61 -23.60
N LYS A 320 0.59 -28.44 -23.03
CA LYS A 320 0.92 -28.12 -21.64
C LYS A 320 -0.31 -28.36 -20.78
N MET A 321 -0.25 -29.38 -19.93
CA MET A 321 -1.26 -29.72 -18.92
C MET A 321 -0.91 -29.00 -17.60
N LEU A 322 -1.79 -28.15 -17.10
CA LEU A 322 -1.50 -27.29 -15.96
C LEU A 322 -1.95 -27.91 -14.63
N LYS A 323 -1.08 -27.82 -13.62
CA LYS A 323 -1.37 -28.28 -12.25
C LYS A 323 -2.45 -27.39 -11.61
N LYS A 324 -3.59 -27.97 -11.22
CA LYS A 324 -4.75 -27.25 -10.62
C LYS A 324 -4.39 -26.39 -9.41
N GLU A 325 -3.41 -26.82 -8.62
CA GLU A 325 -2.98 -26.14 -7.38
C GLU A 325 -2.35 -24.75 -7.61
N HIS A 326 -1.88 -24.45 -8.82
CA HIS A 326 -1.29 -23.17 -9.21
C HIS A 326 -2.30 -22.19 -9.80
N LEU A 327 -3.54 -22.64 -10.03
CA LEU A 327 -4.62 -21.82 -10.53
C LEU A 327 -5.46 -21.39 -9.33
N GLY A 328 -5.48 -20.09 -9.01
CA GLY A 328 -6.40 -19.53 -8.03
C GLY A 328 -7.86 -19.79 -8.41
N VAL A 329 -8.82 -19.34 -7.58
CA VAL A 329 -10.26 -19.57 -7.79
C VAL A 329 -10.75 -19.06 -9.18
N ASP A 330 -10.11 -18.01 -9.70
CA ASP A 330 -10.36 -17.44 -11.04
C ASP A 330 -9.23 -17.73 -12.06
N GLY A 331 -8.23 -18.51 -11.67
CA GLY A 331 -6.98 -18.71 -12.43
C GLY A 331 -7.19 -19.40 -13.76
N TYR A 332 -8.10 -20.38 -13.81
CA TYR A 332 -8.45 -21.09 -15.05
C TYR A 332 -9.06 -20.18 -16.10
N PHE A 333 -9.95 -19.27 -15.70
CA PHE A 333 -10.61 -18.39 -16.67
C PHE A 333 -9.74 -17.30 -17.22
N ARG A 334 -8.92 -16.71 -16.35
CA ARG A 334 -7.93 -15.76 -16.78
C ARG A 334 -6.94 -16.42 -17.74
N LEU A 335 -6.52 -17.65 -17.43
CA LEU A 335 -5.70 -18.46 -18.32
C LEU A 335 -6.34 -18.64 -19.70
N ILE A 336 -7.61 -19.04 -19.77
CA ILE A 336 -8.32 -19.21 -21.06
C ILE A 336 -8.49 -17.86 -21.78
N GLN A 337 -8.83 -16.78 -21.08
CA GLN A 337 -9.01 -15.46 -21.67
C GLN A 337 -7.69 -14.86 -22.19
N GLU A 338 -6.60 -15.01 -21.44
CA GLU A 338 -5.26 -14.58 -21.84
C GLU A 338 -4.75 -15.47 -23.00
N ALA A 339 -4.97 -16.78 -22.95
CA ALA A 339 -4.67 -17.70 -24.05
C ALA A 339 -5.41 -17.33 -25.35
N GLN A 340 -6.69 -16.99 -25.26
CA GLN A 340 -7.49 -16.52 -26.39
C GLN A 340 -7.00 -15.17 -26.94
N THR A 341 -6.46 -14.31 -26.09
CA THR A 341 -5.91 -13.02 -26.52
C THR A 341 -4.57 -13.21 -27.21
N ILE A 342 -3.71 -14.08 -26.69
CA ILE A 342 -2.42 -14.42 -27.30
C ILE A 342 -2.61 -15.23 -28.59
N ALA A 343 -3.62 -16.09 -28.67
CA ALA A 343 -3.95 -16.84 -29.90
C ALA A 343 -4.29 -15.91 -31.09
N LYS A 344 -4.64 -14.65 -30.85
CA LYS A 344 -4.85 -13.63 -31.89
C LYS A 344 -3.54 -13.00 -32.37
N ILE A 345 -2.45 -13.20 -31.65
CA ILE A 345 -1.13 -12.64 -31.96
C ILE A 345 -0.40 -13.61 -32.89
N ASN A 346 -0.12 -13.15 -34.10
CA ASN A 346 0.76 -13.86 -35.03
C ASN A 346 2.08 -13.10 -35.15
N HIS A 347 3.13 -13.60 -34.49
CA HIS A 347 4.45 -12.96 -34.50
C HIS A 347 5.56 -14.02 -34.52
N PRO A 348 6.64 -13.85 -35.31
CA PRO A 348 7.72 -14.82 -35.41
C PRO A 348 8.42 -15.10 -34.09
N ASN A 349 8.45 -14.14 -33.17
CA ASN A 349 9.09 -14.29 -31.85
C ASN A 349 8.15 -14.62 -30.69
N ILE A 350 6.89 -14.95 -30.97
CA ILE A 350 5.91 -15.36 -29.95
C ILE A 350 5.46 -16.79 -30.28
N VAL A 351 5.32 -17.62 -29.25
CA VAL A 351 4.77 -18.97 -29.43
C VAL A 351 3.31 -18.90 -29.83
N THR A 352 2.94 -19.67 -30.86
CA THR A 352 1.58 -19.74 -31.37
C THR A 352 0.74 -20.67 -30.51
N ILE A 353 -0.37 -20.15 -29.98
CA ILE A 353 -1.38 -20.97 -29.29
C ILE A 353 -2.42 -21.41 -30.31
N TYR A 354 -2.62 -22.73 -30.43
CA TYR A 354 -3.58 -23.32 -31.36
C TYR A 354 -4.94 -23.61 -30.72
N ASP A 355 -4.95 -23.97 -29.43
CA ASP A 355 -6.16 -24.37 -28.72
C ASP A 355 -5.93 -24.27 -27.21
N ALA A 356 -7.00 -24.16 -26.43
CA ALA A 356 -6.96 -24.20 -24.97
C ALA A 356 -8.29 -24.71 -24.43
N GLY A 357 -8.25 -25.49 -23.34
CA GLY A 357 -9.45 -26.06 -22.75
C GLY A 357 -9.18 -26.82 -21.47
N GLU A 358 -10.06 -27.78 -21.18
CA GLU A 358 -10.01 -28.61 -19.97
C GLU A 358 -10.22 -30.08 -20.36
N PHE A 359 -9.42 -30.96 -19.78
CA PHE A 359 -9.51 -32.39 -19.95
C PHE A 359 -9.43 -33.07 -18.59
N ASP A 360 -10.49 -33.82 -18.22
CA ASP A 360 -10.66 -34.44 -16.90
C ASP A 360 -10.43 -33.48 -15.73
N GLY A 361 -10.92 -32.25 -15.88
CA GLY A 361 -10.72 -31.19 -14.89
C GLY A 361 -9.40 -30.44 -15.03
N THR A 362 -8.42 -30.98 -15.75
CA THR A 362 -7.08 -30.40 -15.86
C THR A 362 -7.01 -29.45 -17.05
N PRO A 363 -6.71 -28.16 -16.83
CA PRO A 363 -6.58 -27.21 -17.92
C PRO A 363 -5.40 -27.58 -18.82
N PHE A 364 -5.58 -27.43 -20.12
CA PHE A 364 -4.54 -27.68 -21.10
C PHE A 364 -4.45 -26.55 -22.12
N MET A 365 -3.25 -26.37 -22.65
CA MET A 365 -2.99 -25.47 -23.76
C MET A 365 -2.24 -26.21 -24.85
N VAL A 366 -2.71 -26.07 -26.08
CA VAL A 366 -2.07 -26.61 -27.28
C VAL A 366 -1.30 -25.50 -27.96
N ILE A 367 0.00 -25.67 -28.06
CA ILE A 367 0.93 -24.72 -28.68
C ILE A 367 1.68 -25.38 -29.83
N GLU A 368 2.32 -24.56 -30.66
CA GLU A 368 3.24 -25.08 -31.67
C GLU A 368 4.37 -25.89 -31.01
N LEU A 369 4.69 -27.04 -31.60
CA LEU A 369 5.83 -27.85 -31.15
C LEU A 369 7.12 -27.17 -31.65
N LEU A 370 7.85 -26.57 -30.74
CA LEU A 370 9.13 -25.93 -31.04
C LEU A 370 10.27 -26.96 -31.00
N GLN A 371 11.17 -26.87 -31.97
CA GLN A 371 12.42 -27.62 -31.99
C GLN A 371 13.53 -26.61 -31.70
N GLY A 372 14.04 -26.60 -30.47
CA GLY A 372 15.04 -25.63 -30.01
C GLY A 372 15.44 -25.88 -28.56
N GLU A 373 16.36 -25.08 -28.05
CA GLU A 373 16.84 -25.13 -26.66
C GLU A 373 16.43 -23.85 -25.91
N THR A 374 16.16 -23.94 -24.60
CA THR A 374 15.89 -22.75 -23.79
C THR A 374 17.16 -21.93 -23.59
N LEU A 375 17.01 -20.63 -23.32
CA LEU A 375 18.14 -19.74 -23.07
C LEU A 375 18.94 -20.14 -21.82
N THR A 376 18.33 -20.86 -20.88
CA THR A 376 19.03 -21.51 -19.76
C THR A 376 19.99 -22.63 -20.21
N ALA A 377 19.61 -23.42 -21.23
CA ALA A 377 20.43 -24.50 -21.76
C ALA A 377 21.51 -23.98 -22.73
N GLN A 378 21.16 -22.95 -23.51
CA GLN A 378 22.02 -22.34 -24.51
C GLN A 378 22.26 -20.87 -24.20
N ILE A 379 23.18 -20.60 -23.27
CA ILE A 379 23.60 -19.23 -22.96
C ILE A 379 24.49 -18.69 -24.11
N PRO A 380 24.15 -17.55 -24.72
CA PRO A 380 24.93 -16.94 -25.79
C PRO A 380 26.34 -16.60 -25.32
N LYS A 381 27.33 -16.83 -26.18
CA LYS A 381 28.76 -16.64 -25.82
C LYS A 381 29.32 -15.30 -26.27
N GLN A 382 28.68 -14.67 -27.26
CA GLN A 382 29.11 -13.41 -27.85
C GLN A 382 28.13 -12.30 -27.52
N PHE A 383 28.63 -11.11 -27.22
CA PHE A 383 27.77 -9.98 -26.86
C PHE A 383 26.84 -9.55 -28.00
N ASP A 384 27.27 -9.66 -29.26
CA ASP A 384 26.41 -9.36 -30.41
C ASP A 384 25.21 -10.33 -30.51
N GLU A 385 25.41 -11.59 -30.11
CA GLU A 385 24.35 -12.59 -30.02
C GLU A 385 23.36 -12.23 -28.91
N VAL A 386 23.86 -11.78 -27.75
CA VAL A 386 23.05 -11.24 -26.64
C VAL A 386 22.18 -10.09 -27.12
N LEU A 387 22.76 -9.09 -27.80
CA LEU A 387 22.02 -7.93 -28.32
C LEU A 387 20.94 -8.33 -29.32
N ARG A 388 21.22 -9.29 -30.20
CA ARG A 388 20.22 -9.83 -31.16
C ARG A 388 19.08 -10.56 -30.45
N ILE A 389 19.37 -11.34 -29.41
CA ILE A 389 18.36 -12.02 -28.60
C ILE A 389 17.49 -10.99 -27.87
N LEU A 390 18.09 -10.03 -27.18
CA LEU A 390 17.39 -8.96 -26.47
C LEU A 390 16.48 -8.16 -27.41
N TYR A 391 16.96 -7.86 -28.62
CA TYR A 391 16.16 -7.17 -29.63
C TYR A 391 14.92 -7.97 -30.04
N GLN A 392 15.05 -9.27 -30.27
CA GLN A 392 13.91 -10.13 -30.62
C GLN A 392 12.92 -10.28 -29.47
N ILE A 393 13.39 -10.34 -28.21
CA ILE A 393 12.53 -10.33 -27.02
C ILE A 393 11.76 -9.00 -26.93
N CYS A 394 12.44 -7.87 -27.13
CA CYS A 394 11.79 -6.56 -27.14
C CYS A 394 10.72 -6.45 -28.24
N ALA A 395 10.99 -6.99 -29.44
CA ALA A 395 10.02 -7.02 -30.52
C ALA A 395 8.77 -7.83 -30.16
N ALA A 396 8.94 -8.99 -29.50
CA ALA A 396 7.82 -9.78 -28.99
C ALA A 396 7.01 -9.01 -27.92
N LEU A 397 7.69 -8.44 -26.91
CA LEU A 397 7.05 -7.68 -25.84
C LEU A 397 6.30 -6.46 -26.37
N HIS A 398 6.83 -5.76 -27.38
CA HIS A 398 6.16 -4.62 -28.01
C HIS A 398 4.78 -4.99 -28.55
N VAL A 399 4.69 -6.12 -29.26
CA VAL A 399 3.42 -6.59 -29.81
C VAL A 399 2.47 -6.95 -28.67
N VAL A 400 2.94 -7.70 -27.68
CA VAL A 400 2.13 -8.21 -26.55
C VAL A 400 1.58 -7.05 -25.71
N HIS A 401 2.42 -6.06 -25.40
CA HIS A 401 2.03 -4.83 -24.68
C HIS A 401 0.99 -4.03 -25.47
N GLY A 402 1.07 -4.02 -26.80
CA GLY A 402 0.08 -3.38 -27.68
C GLY A 402 -1.32 -4.02 -27.60
N TYR A 403 -1.42 -5.30 -27.21
CA TYR A 403 -2.69 -5.98 -26.92
C TYR A 403 -3.11 -5.85 -25.44
N GLY A 404 -2.40 -5.04 -24.64
CA GLY A 404 -2.69 -4.85 -23.21
C GLY A 404 -2.28 -6.04 -22.33
N ILE A 405 -1.48 -6.98 -22.85
CA ILE A 405 -0.96 -8.12 -22.10
C ILE A 405 0.40 -7.75 -21.52
N VAL A 406 0.66 -8.15 -20.27
CA VAL A 406 1.97 -8.06 -19.62
C VAL A 406 2.47 -9.48 -19.38
N HIS A 407 3.72 -9.79 -19.73
CA HIS A 407 4.29 -11.13 -19.65
C HIS A 407 4.41 -11.64 -18.20
N ARG A 408 4.83 -10.77 -17.27
CA ARG A 408 4.93 -10.99 -15.80
C ARG A 408 5.92 -12.06 -15.32
N ASP A 409 6.35 -12.99 -16.17
CA ASP A 409 7.31 -14.05 -15.82
C ASP A 409 8.44 -14.16 -16.86
N LEU A 410 9.06 -13.04 -17.24
CA LEU A 410 10.14 -13.04 -18.22
C LEU A 410 11.44 -13.54 -17.57
N LYS A 411 11.96 -14.68 -18.04
CA LYS A 411 13.17 -15.35 -17.56
C LYS A 411 13.75 -16.28 -18.63
N PRO A 412 15.01 -16.75 -18.52
CA PRO A 412 15.66 -17.53 -19.58
C PRO A 412 14.94 -18.86 -19.91
N GLU A 413 14.27 -19.49 -18.95
CA GLU A 413 13.48 -20.71 -19.19
C GLU A 413 12.30 -20.48 -20.15
N ASN A 414 11.81 -19.24 -20.22
CA ASN A 414 10.65 -18.84 -21.02
C ASN A 414 11.05 -18.27 -22.39
N VAL A 415 12.32 -18.39 -22.79
CA VAL A 415 12.84 -17.98 -24.09
C VAL A 415 13.51 -19.18 -24.76
N MET A 416 12.98 -19.63 -25.91
CA MET A 416 13.55 -20.75 -26.66
C MET A 416 14.28 -20.24 -27.91
N ILE A 417 15.51 -20.72 -28.14
CA ILE A 417 16.31 -20.46 -29.33
C ILE A 417 16.09 -21.61 -30.32
N LEU A 418 15.66 -21.27 -31.53
CA LEU A 418 15.48 -22.22 -32.62
C LEU A 418 16.78 -22.41 -33.41
N PRO A 419 16.94 -23.52 -34.16
CA PRO A 419 18.12 -23.78 -34.99
C PRO A 419 18.44 -22.70 -36.03
N ASP A 420 17.45 -21.89 -36.42
CA ASP A 420 17.61 -20.77 -37.35
C ASP A 420 18.07 -19.47 -36.66
N GLY A 421 18.33 -19.51 -35.35
CA GLY A 421 18.77 -18.38 -34.53
C GLY A 421 17.65 -17.42 -34.11
N LYS A 422 16.39 -17.72 -34.44
CA LYS A 422 15.25 -16.94 -33.93
C LYS A 422 14.88 -17.40 -32.53
N ILE A 423 14.37 -16.45 -31.73
CA ILE A 423 13.81 -16.78 -30.42
C ILE A 423 12.30 -16.91 -30.50
N LYS A 424 11.73 -17.74 -29.63
CA LYS A 424 10.30 -17.83 -29.34
C LYS A 424 10.08 -17.54 -27.86
N LEU A 425 9.35 -16.47 -27.57
CA LEU A 425 8.89 -16.15 -26.22
C LEU A 425 7.68 -17.03 -25.89
N MET A 426 7.75 -17.72 -24.76
CA MET A 426 6.74 -18.66 -24.27
C MET A 426 6.32 -18.32 -22.85
N ASP A 427 5.22 -18.94 -22.39
CA ASP A 427 4.78 -18.87 -20.99
C ASP A 427 4.49 -17.46 -20.45
N PHE A 428 3.52 -16.80 -21.06
CA PHE A 428 3.00 -15.47 -20.71
C PHE A 428 2.24 -15.41 -19.38
N GLY A 429 2.86 -15.73 -18.24
CA GLY A 429 2.34 -15.40 -16.90
C GLY A 429 0.85 -15.69 -16.65
N LEU A 430 0.32 -16.73 -17.32
CA LEU A 430 -1.12 -16.92 -17.56
C LEU A 430 -1.92 -17.28 -16.30
N ALA A 431 -1.21 -17.54 -15.21
CA ALA A 431 -1.75 -17.68 -13.87
C ALA A 431 -1.17 -16.53 -13.03
N HIS A 432 -2.03 -15.63 -12.56
CA HIS A 432 -1.65 -14.62 -11.59
C HIS A 432 -1.07 -15.32 -10.35
N TYR A 433 0.22 -15.10 -10.09
CA TYR A 433 0.86 -15.61 -8.89
C TYR A 433 0.26 -14.92 -7.67
N ASP A 434 -0.43 -15.69 -6.83
CA ASP A 434 -0.73 -15.27 -5.47
C ASP A 434 0.60 -15.33 -4.69
N THR A 435 1.30 -14.21 -4.59
CA THR A 435 2.62 -14.09 -3.93
C THR A 435 2.59 -14.53 -2.47
N SER A 436 1.40 -14.63 -1.88
CA SER A 436 1.14 -15.16 -0.54
C SER A 436 1.41 -16.66 -0.38
N ARG A 437 1.52 -17.44 -1.46
CA ARG A 437 1.64 -18.92 -1.43
C ARG A 437 3.01 -19.49 -1.82
N MET A 438 4.02 -18.67 -2.07
CA MET A 438 5.35 -19.09 -2.57
C MET A 438 6.27 -19.70 -1.47
N THR A 439 5.80 -20.66 -0.69
CA THR A 439 6.57 -21.30 0.39
C THR A 439 6.53 -22.83 0.35
N ARG A 440 7.12 -23.46 -0.67
CA ARG A 440 7.59 -24.85 -0.60
C ARG A 440 8.95 -25.03 -1.28
N GLU A 441 9.73 -25.97 -0.77
CA GLU A 441 11.19 -26.05 -0.90
C GLU A 441 11.70 -26.39 -2.32
N GLY A 442 12.91 -25.91 -2.64
CA GLY A 442 13.78 -26.48 -3.69
C GLY A 442 13.81 -25.76 -5.03
N GLU A 443 12.73 -25.81 -5.81
CA GLU A 443 12.68 -25.28 -7.19
C GLU A 443 12.14 -23.85 -7.30
N ILE A 444 11.62 -23.30 -6.19
CA ILE A 444 10.99 -21.96 -6.11
C ILE A 444 12.00 -20.80 -6.10
N LEU A 445 13.30 -21.10 -5.96
CA LEU A 445 14.35 -20.06 -5.94
C LEU A 445 14.58 -19.40 -7.32
N GLY A 446 14.33 -20.08 -8.45
CA GLY A 446 14.68 -19.57 -9.78
C GLY A 446 13.88 -18.36 -10.23
N SER A 447 12.55 -18.36 -10.00
CA SER A 447 11.67 -17.27 -10.48
C SER A 447 11.84 -15.96 -9.70
N VAL A 448 12.35 -16.01 -8.46
CA VAL A 448 12.44 -14.80 -7.63
C VAL A 448 13.55 -13.83 -8.05
N TYR A 449 14.51 -14.30 -8.85
CA TYR A 449 15.64 -13.50 -9.34
C TYR A 449 15.25 -12.50 -10.44
N TYR A 450 14.10 -12.68 -11.09
CA TYR A 450 13.63 -11.80 -12.17
C TYR A 450 12.41 -10.94 -11.76
N LEU A 451 11.97 -11.04 -10.50
CA LEU A 451 10.81 -10.31 -9.99
C LEU A 451 11.08 -8.80 -9.94
N SER A 452 10.10 -8.02 -10.39
CA SER A 452 10.13 -6.57 -10.20
C SER A 452 9.80 -6.15 -8.76
N PRO A 453 10.24 -4.96 -8.31
CA PRO A 453 9.91 -4.41 -6.99
C PRO A 453 8.40 -4.35 -6.72
N GLU A 454 7.61 -3.96 -7.71
CA GLU A 454 6.15 -3.91 -7.59
C GLU A 454 5.51 -5.30 -7.50
N GLN A 455 6.05 -6.31 -8.18
CA GLN A 455 5.62 -7.70 -8.01
C GLN A 455 5.95 -8.23 -6.62
N ALA A 456 7.17 -7.95 -6.12
CA ALA A 456 7.59 -8.33 -4.77
C ALA A 456 6.73 -7.71 -3.66
N LEU A 457 6.17 -6.52 -3.89
CA LEU A 457 5.27 -5.81 -2.98
C LEU A 457 3.77 -6.11 -3.20
N GLY A 458 3.41 -6.92 -4.20
CA GLY A 458 2.01 -7.17 -4.56
C GLY A 458 1.26 -5.93 -5.08
N LYS A 459 1.98 -4.95 -5.64
CA LYS A 459 1.40 -3.75 -6.24
C LYS A 459 0.88 -4.02 -7.65
N PRO A 460 0.00 -3.16 -8.21
CA PRO A 460 -0.41 -3.27 -9.61
C PRO A 460 0.79 -3.28 -10.55
N VAL A 461 0.74 -4.17 -11.56
CA VAL A 461 1.80 -4.35 -12.56
C VAL A 461 1.36 -3.79 -13.91
N ASP A 462 2.31 -3.29 -14.68
CA ASP A 462 2.12 -2.83 -16.07
C ASP A 462 3.29 -3.26 -16.96
N ALA A 463 3.35 -2.80 -18.21
CA ALA A 463 4.42 -3.14 -19.16
C ALA A 463 5.84 -2.91 -18.63
N ARG A 464 6.02 -1.98 -17.68
CA ARG A 464 7.33 -1.63 -17.09
C ARG A 464 7.83 -2.71 -16.12
N THR A 465 6.96 -3.62 -15.70
CA THR A 465 7.34 -4.85 -14.98
C THR A 465 8.16 -5.76 -15.89
N ASP A 466 7.76 -5.97 -17.14
CA ASP A 466 8.53 -6.78 -18.09
C ASP A 466 9.85 -6.10 -18.48
N ILE A 467 9.87 -4.76 -18.53
CA ILE A 467 11.11 -3.99 -18.78
C ILE A 467 12.12 -4.22 -17.65
N TYR A 468 11.68 -4.29 -16.39
CA TYR A 468 12.56 -4.60 -15.28
C TYR A 468 13.14 -6.01 -15.39
N ALA A 469 12.29 -7.02 -15.63
CA ALA A 469 12.73 -8.39 -15.82
C ALA A 469 13.68 -8.54 -17.02
N LEU A 470 13.44 -7.79 -18.09
CA LEU A 470 14.34 -7.70 -19.24
C LEU A 470 15.70 -7.10 -18.85
N GLY A 471 15.72 -6.12 -17.95
CA GLY A 471 16.96 -5.56 -17.40
C GLY A 471 17.78 -6.60 -16.63
N VAL A 472 17.13 -7.41 -15.78
CA VAL A 472 17.78 -8.53 -15.09
C VAL A 472 18.34 -9.54 -16.11
N LEU A 473 17.54 -9.91 -17.12
CA LEU A 473 17.94 -10.85 -18.16
C LEU A 473 19.12 -10.31 -19.00
N ALA A 474 19.08 -9.03 -19.37
CA ALA A 474 20.17 -8.37 -20.10
C ALA A 474 21.46 -8.36 -19.29
N TYR A 475 21.38 -8.11 -17.98
CA TYR A 475 22.51 -8.19 -17.06
C TYR A 475 23.12 -9.58 -17.04
N GLU A 476 22.29 -10.60 -16.88
CA GLU A 476 22.75 -11.99 -16.79
C GLU A 476 23.39 -12.48 -18.09
N LEU A 477 22.77 -12.21 -19.23
CA LEU A 477 23.32 -12.63 -20.53
C LEU A 477 24.64 -11.92 -20.86
N ALA A 478 24.77 -10.65 -20.46
CA ALA A 478 25.98 -9.87 -20.73
C ALA A 478 27.15 -10.21 -19.79
N THR A 479 26.87 -10.67 -18.57
CA THR A 479 27.88 -10.88 -17.52
C THR A 479 28.09 -12.35 -17.12
N GLY A 480 27.15 -13.23 -17.48
CA GLY A 480 27.07 -14.61 -17.00
C GLY A 480 26.67 -14.74 -15.52
N LYS A 481 26.23 -13.66 -14.86
CA LYS A 481 25.86 -13.65 -13.44
C LYS A 481 24.57 -12.87 -13.21
N LEU A 482 23.78 -13.28 -12.22
CA LEU A 482 22.62 -12.51 -11.79
C LEU A 482 23.03 -11.22 -11.04
N PRO A 483 22.29 -10.12 -11.19
CA PRO A 483 22.58 -8.86 -10.51
C PRO A 483 22.36 -8.93 -9.00
N PHE A 484 21.46 -9.81 -8.54
CA PHE A 484 21.11 -10.00 -7.13
C PHE A 484 21.15 -11.50 -6.78
N THR A 485 21.80 -11.82 -5.68
CA THR A 485 21.94 -13.20 -5.18
C THR A 485 21.89 -13.21 -3.66
N GLY A 486 21.44 -14.31 -3.05
CA GLY A 486 21.32 -14.41 -1.60
C GLY A 486 21.06 -15.83 -1.12
N GLU A 487 21.36 -16.09 0.15
CA GLU A 487 21.22 -17.41 0.79
C GLU A 487 19.76 -17.87 0.93
N ASN A 488 18.80 -16.94 0.82
CA ASN A 488 17.38 -17.23 0.86
C ASN A 488 16.57 -16.24 0.02
N MET A 489 15.32 -16.62 -0.27
CA MET A 489 14.37 -15.83 -1.08
C MET A 489 14.17 -14.40 -0.54
N VAL A 490 14.07 -14.23 0.79
CA VAL A 490 13.84 -12.92 1.41
C VAL A 490 15.02 -11.98 1.16
N ALA A 491 16.25 -12.51 1.20
CA ALA A 491 17.46 -11.73 0.90
C ALA A 491 17.46 -11.23 -0.55
N VAL A 492 17.10 -12.10 -1.51
CA VAL A 492 17.01 -11.74 -2.94
C VAL A 492 15.91 -10.70 -3.17
N LEU A 493 14.71 -10.91 -2.60
CA LEU A 493 13.61 -9.93 -2.67
C LEU A 493 13.99 -8.57 -2.07
N SER A 494 14.68 -8.57 -0.91
CA SER A 494 15.18 -7.33 -0.30
C SER A 494 16.15 -6.59 -1.22
N GLN A 495 16.99 -7.29 -1.99
CA GLN A 495 17.90 -6.66 -2.95
C GLN A 495 17.14 -6.06 -4.14
N HIS A 496 16.14 -6.77 -4.67
CA HIS A 496 15.25 -6.21 -5.69
C HIS A 496 14.56 -4.93 -5.21
N LEU A 497 14.15 -4.86 -3.94
CA LEU A 497 13.48 -3.69 -3.36
C LEU A 497 14.41 -2.51 -3.06
N TYR A 498 15.61 -2.76 -2.54
CA TYR A 498 16.41 -1.72 -1.89
C TYR A 498 17.85 -1.59 -2.39
N SER A 499 18.41 -2.60 -3.05
CA SER A 499 19.82 -2.60 -3.48
C SER A 499 19.97 -2.15 -4.92
N MET A 500 20.95 -1.28 -5.21
CA MET A 500 21.32 -0.98 -6.59
C MET A 500 22.18 -2.11 -7.16
N PRO A 501 21.92 -2.57 -8.40
CA PRO A 501 22.77 -3.56 -9.04
C PRO A 501 24.13 -2.93 -9.39
N ALA A 502 25.20 -3.72 -9.32
CA ALA A 502 26.50 -3.28 -9.83
C ALA A 502 26.40 -3.06 -11.35
N PRO A 503 27.10 -2.10 -11.95
CA PRO A 503 27.15 -1.95 -13.40
C PRO A 503 27.63 -3.24 -14.10
N PRO A 504 27.02 -3.66 -15.23
CA PRO A 504 27.48 -4.81 -16.01
C PRO A 504 28.98 -4.80 -16.33
N SER A 505 29.54 -3.64 -16.67
CA SER A 505 30.96 -3.45 -17.00
C SER A 505 31.92 -3.77 -15.84
N GLU A 506 31.47 -3.67 -14.58
CA GLU A 506 32.28 -4.08 -13.43
C GLU A 506 32.44 -5.61 -13.36
N THR A 507 31.47 -6.36 -13.88
CA THR A 507 31.50 -7.83 -13.90
C THR A 507 32.09 -8.37 -15.20
N ASN A 508 31.80 -7.73 -16.33
CA ASN A 508 32.40 -8.02 -17.63
C ASN A 508 33.04 -6.74 -18.22
N PRO A 509 34.35 -6.52 -18.00
CA PRO A 509 35.05 -5.31 -18.46
C PRO A 509 35.12 -5.11 -19.98
N GLN A 510 34.62 -6.06 -20.78
CA GLN A 510 34.54 -5.94 -22.24
C GLN A 510 33.27 -5.17 -22.69
N LEU A 511 32.36 -4.87 -21.77
CA LEU A 511 31.13 -4.13 -22.05
C LEU A 511 31.39 -2.61 -22.04
N ASP A 512 30.75 -1.89 -22.96
CA ASP A 512 30.75 -0.42 -22.98
C ASP A 512 29.89 0.13 -21.84
N THR A 513 30.33 1.21 -21.20
CA THR A 513 29.60 1.87 -20.09
C THR A 513 28.24 2.39 -20.54
N SER A 514 28.06 2.67 -21.85
CA SER A 514 26.74 3.04 -22.39
C SER A 514 25.71 1.91 -22.27
N PHE A 515 26.14 0.64 -22.21
CA PHE A 515 25.27 -0.50 -21.95
C PHE A 515 24.85 -0.57 -20.47
N ASP A 516 25.73 -0.13 -19.55
CA ASP A 516 25.41 -0.07 -18.13
C ASP A 516 24.22 0.86 -17.89
N ASP A 517 24.24 2.07 -18.43
CA ASP A 517 23.17 3.05 -18.26
C ASP A 517 21.81 2.50 -18.71
N MET A 518 21.78 1.79 -19.84
CA MET A 518 20.57 1.15 -20.36
C MET A 518 20.05 0.07 -19.41
N VAL A 519 20.91 -0.85 -18.95
CA VAL A 519 20.54 -1.96 -18.06
C VAL A 519 20.11 -1.44 -16.69
N LEU A 520 20.85 -0.51 -16.11
CA LEU A 520 20.55 0.08 -14.81
C LEU A 520 19.24 0.87 -14.84
N ARG A 521 18.94 1.58 -15.93
CA ARG A 521 17.69 2.32 -16.11
C ARG A 521 16.48 1.38 -16.27
N MET A 522 16.62 0.26 -16.99
CA MET A 522 15.58 -0.78 -17.02
C MET A 522 15.31 -1.36 -15.61
N MET A 523 16.35 -1.48 -14.79
CA MET A 523 16.29 -2.01 -13.43
C MET A 523 16.01 -0.95 -12.34
N ALA A 524 15.56 0.26 -12.71
CA ALA A 524 15.22 1.29 -11.75
C ALA A 524 14.10 0.83 -10.79
N LYS A 525 14.20 1.23 -9.51
CA LYS A 525 13.30 0.71 -8.47
C LYS A 525 11.87 1.22 -8.62
N LEU A 526 11.71 2.50 -8.93
CA LEU A 526 10.42 3.08 -9.25
C LEU A 526 10.09 2.82 -10.73
N PRO A 527 8.88 2.34 -11.08
CA PRO A 527 8.49 2.14 -12.47
C PRO A 527 8.57 3.41 -13.32
N ASP A 528 8.32 4.58 -12.74
CA ASP A 528 8.36 5.87 -13.47
C ASP A 528 9.77 6.28 -13.89
N ASP A 529 10.81 5.74 -13.24
CA ASP A 529 12.22 6.01 -13.58
C ASP A 529 12.75 5.07 -14.69
N ARG A 530 11.96 4.07 -15.09
CA ARG A 530 12.29 3.11 -16.17
C ARG A 530 11.95 3.70 -17.54
N PRO A 531 12.44 3.10 -18.65
CA PRO A 531 11.95 3.44 -19.98
C PRO A 531 10.42 3.34 -20.03
N ALA A 532 9.76 4.34 -20.62
CA ALA A 532 8.31 4.46 -20.57
C ALA A 532 7.61 3.37 -21.40
N SER A 533 8.32 2.83 -22.40
CA SER A 533 7.86 1.70 -23.22
C SER A 533 9.05 0.88 -23.71
N ILE A 534 8.77 -0.35 -24.15
CA ILE A 534 9.79 -1.22 -24.75
C ILE A 534 10.38 -0.65 -26.05
N ILE A 535 9.68 0.27 -26.74
CA ILE A 535 10.17 0.92 -27.96
C ILE A 535 11.44 1.73 -27.67
N GLU A 536 11.48 2.42 -26.53
CA GLU A 536 12.66 3.17 -26.10
C GLU A 536 13.87 2.25 -25.90
N VAL A 537 13.65 1.05 -25.36
CA VAL A 537 14.69 0.01 -25.22
C VAL A 537 15.15 -0.50 -26.60
N ILE A 538 14.23 -0.71 -27.53
CA ILE A 538 14.55 -1.11 -28.92
C ILE A 538 15.42 -0.05 -29.61
N GLU A 539 15.13 1.23 -29.41
CA GLU A 539 15.90 2.33 -29.98
C GLU A 539 17.32 2.37 -29.43
N ASN A 540 17.49 2.17 -28.12
CA ASN A 540 18.81 2.05 -27.50
C ASN A 540 19.57 0.83 -28.02
N LEU A 541 18.93 -0.35 -28.09
CA LEU A 541 19.54 -1.58 -28.63
C LEU A 541 19.99 -1.42 -30.09
N LYS A 542 19.25 -0.67 -30.92
CA LYS A 542 19.62 -0.38 -32.31
C LYS A 542 20.92 0.41 -32.42
N ILE A 543 21.26 1.24 -31.43
CA ILE A 543 22.53 1.99 -31.42
C ILE A 543 23.70 1.01 -31.32
N PHE A 544 23.60 0.03 -30.41
CA PHE A 544 24.60 -1.03 -30.25
C PHE A 544 24.68 -1.95 -31.48
N LEU A 545 23.54 -2.35 -32.06
CA LEU A 545 23.49 -3.21 -33.24
C LEU A 545 23.98 -2.54 -34.54
N LYS A 546 23.93 -1.20 -34.62
CA LYS A 546 24.46 -0.43 -35.77
C LYS A 546 25.99 -0.37 -35.82
N GLY A 547 26.67 -0.89 -34.80
CA GLY A 547 28.13 -1.10 -34.81
C GLY A 547 28.60 -2.07 -35.91
N ASP A 548 27.70 -2.89 -36.48
CA ASP A 548 28.02 -3.82 -37.58
C ASP A 548 27.14 -3.56 -38.82
N SER A 549 27.80 -3.12 -39.89
CA SER A 549 27.21 -2.98 -41.22
C SER A 549 27.06 -4.34 -41.88
N THR A 550 25.84 -4.92 -41.95
CA THR A 550 25.23 -5.50 -43.18
C THR A 550 23.90 -6.25 -42.93
N THR A 551 22.86 -5.79 -43.61
CA THR A 551 21.64 -6.50 -44.08
C THR A 551 20.83 -7.36 -43.09
N LEU A 552 19.76 -6.78 -42.54
CA LEU A 552 18.49 -7.49 -42.32
C LEU A 552 17.34 -6.64 -42.88
N ARG A 553 16.85 -7.00 -44.07
CA ARG A 553 15.56 -6.55 -44.61
C ARG A 553 14.47 -7.26 -43.81
N VAL A 554 13.79 -6.54 -42.92
CA VAL A 554 12.48 -6.98 -42.42
C VAL A 554 11.48 -6.70 -43.53
N THR A 555 10.97 -7.77 -44.14
CA THR A 555 9.87 -7.73 -45.11
C THR A 555 8.62 -7.19 -44.45
N SER A 556 8.17 -6.03 -44.95
CA SER A 556 6.87 -5.44 -44.67
C SER A 556 5.77 -6.37 -45.17
N GLY A 557 4.99 -6.92 -44.24
CA GLY A 557 3.78 -7.65 -44.56
C GLY A 557 3.25 -8.41 -43.36
N ILE A 558 2.20 -7.89 -42.72
CA ILE A 558 0.99 -8.62 -42.33
C ILE A 558 -0.06 -7.60 -41.81
N LEU A 559 -1.22 -7.71 -42.45
CA LEU A 559 -2.57 -7.16 -42.30
C LEU A 559 -2.96 -6.34 -41.05
N PHE A 560 -3.48 -5.13 -41.31
CA PHE A 560 -4.57 -4.52 -40.53
C PHE A 560 -5.94 -5.08 -41.02
N PRO A 561 -6.97 -5.20 -40.16
CA PRO A 561 -8.31 -5.58 -40.58
C PRO A 561 -8.99 -4.49 -41.46
N PRO A 562 -9.93 -4.87 -42.34
CA PRO A 562 -10.38 -4.02 -43.45
C PRO A 562 -11.50 -3.05 -43.04
N GLY A 563 -11.43 -1.83 -43.56
CA GLY A 563 -12.57 -0.92 -43.60
C GLY A 563 -12.19 0.55 -43.51
N VAL A 564 -11.75 1.13 -44.62
CA VAL A 564 -12.14 2.44 -45.19
C VAL A 564 -11.29 2.60 -46.46
N GLU A 565 -11.89 2.32 -47.62
CA GLU A 565 -11.33 2.75 -48.90
C GLU A 565 -11.42 4.27 -49.00
N HIS A 566 -10.33 4.97 -49.36
CA HIS A 566 -10.41 6.03 -50.36
C HIS A 566 -9.05 6.31 -51.03
N SER A 567 -9.09 6.13 -52.36
CA SER A 567 -8.32 6.73 -53.45
C SER A 567 -6.80 6.88 -53.35
N LYS A 568 -6.13 6.06 -54.17
CA LYS A 568 -4.81 6.30 -54.77
C LYS A 568 -4.70 7.71 -55.37
N GLN A 569 -3.72 8.49 -54.93
CA GLN A 569 -2.92 9.32 -55.81
C GLN A 569 -1.45 9.29 -55.38
N THR A 570 -0.62 9.16 -56.41
CA THR A 570 0.82 9.03 -56.49
C THR A 570 1.58 10.22 -55.91
N GLY A 571 2.66 9.95 -55.19
CA GLY A 571 3.68 10.94 -54.85
C GLY A 571 4.69 10.39 -53.85
N GLU A 572 5.89 10.09 -54.32
CA GLU A 572 7.06 9.82 -53.48
C GLU A 572 7.27 10.95 -52.47
N THR A 573 7.27 10.65 -51.16
CA THR A 573 7.95 11.49 -50.14
C THR A 573 8.05 10.76 -48.79
N SER A 574 9.28 10.41 -48.43
CA SER A 574 9.89 10.48 -47.08
C SER A 574 8.99 10.25 -45.85
N SER A 575 9.07 9.06 -45.25
CA SER A 575 8.40 8.69 -43.99
C SER A 575 9.05 9.24 -42.71
N THR A 576 9.55 10.47 -42.73
CA THR A 576 10.11 11.17 -41.56
C THR A 576 9.76 12.64 -41.64
N GLN A 577 8.60 13.00 -41.09
CA GLN A 577 8.22 14.29 -40.51
C GLN A 577 6.68 14.34 -40.41
N LEU A 578 6.12 14.11 -39.22
CA LEU A 578 4.83 14.72 -38.90
C LEU A 578 5.07 16.23 -38.88
N THR A 579 4.78 16.89 -39.98
CA THR A 579 4.86 18.35 -40.08
C THR A 579 3.94 18.95 -39.01
N LYS A 580 4.35 20.07 -38.40
CA LYS A 580 3.56 20.84 -37.41
C LYS A 580 2.07 20.89 -37.76
N SER A 581 1.75 21.01 -39.05
CA SER A 581 0.39 21.09 -39.61
C SER A 581 -0.49 19.85 -39.39
N GLY A 582 0.07 18.63 -39.35
CA GLY A 582 -0.73 17.40 -39.22
C GLY A 582 -1.33 17.16 -37.84
N VAL A 583 -0.59 17.48 -36.77
CA VAL A 583 -1.06 17.33 -35.38
C VAL A 583 -2.12 18.38 -35.05
N HIS A 584 -1.99 19.59 -35.58
CA HIS A 584 -3.02 20.63 -35.46
C HIS A 584 -4.37 20.19 -36.03
N LEU A 585 -4.38 19.59 -37.23
CA LEU A 585 -5.61 19.11 -37.85
C LEU A 585 -6.27 17.98 -37.05
N LEU A 586 -5.49 17.11 -36.39
CA LEU A 586 -6.01 16.04 -35.55
C LEU A 586 -6.67 16.58 -34.28
N VAL A 587 -6.00 17.49 -33.56
CA VAL A 587 -6.55 18.09 -32.34
C VAL A 587 -7.79 18.92 -32.66
N GLU A 588 -7.77 19.69 -33.75
CA GLU A 588 -8.94 20.43 -34.23
C GLU A 588 -10.09 19.49 -34.60
N SER A 589 -9.80 18.34 -35.21
CA SER A 589 -10.81 17.33 -35.56
C SER A 589 -11.46 16.72 -34.32
N TRP A 590 -10.68 16.30 -33.32
CA TRP A 590 -11.22 15.76 -32.06
C TRP A 590 -12.09 16.77 -31.33
N ARG A 591 -11.66 18.04 -31.28
CA ARG A 591 -12.46 19.13 -30.70
C ARG A 591 -13.77 19.34 -31.46
N LYS A 592 -13.74 19.36 -32.80
CA LYS A 592 -14.95 19.48 -33.64
C LYS A 592 -15.91 18.29 -33.51
N GLN A 593 -15.40 17.11 -33.17
CA GLN A 593 -16.21 15.92 -32.85
C GLN A 593 -16.80 15.96 -31.43
N GLY A 594 -16.56 17.01 -30.66
CA GLY A 594 -17.08 17.18 -29.30
C GLY A 594 -16.37 16.35 -28.25
N GLN A 595 -15.13 15.91 -28.51
CA GLN A 595 -14.34 15.20 -27.50
C GLN A 595 -13.92 16.16 -26.39
N GLU A 596 -14.33 15.88 -25.15
CA GLU A 596 -13.94 16.67 -23.97
C GLU A 596 -12.67 16.15 -23.29
N ILE A 597 -12.38 14.85 -23.42
CA ILE A 597 -11.22 14.16 -22.83
C ILE A 597 -10.65 13.17 -23.85
N LEU A 598 -9.37 13.31 -24.18
CA LEU A 598 -8.67 12.40 -25.09
C LEU A 598 -8.23 11.10 -24.41
N ASP A 599 -8.09 10.03 -25.19
CA ASP A 599 -7.52 8.76 -24.77
C ASP A 599 -5.97 8.81 -24.70
N PRO A 600 -5.32 7.83 -24.02
CA PRO A 600 -3.89 7.88 -23.80
C PRO A 600 -3.07 7.78 -25.09
N ALA A 601 -3.58 7.10 -26.13
CA ALA A 601 -2.89 7.01 -27.41
C ALA A 601 -2.95 8.34 -28.16
N SER A 602 -4.11 9.02 -28.12
CA SER A 602 -4.26 10.37 -28.68
C SER A 602 -3.36 11.40 -27.99
N LEU A 603 -3.24 11.36 -26.66
CA LEU A 603 -2.29 12.20 -25.93
C LEU A 603 -0.84 11.85 -26.27
N ALA A 604 -0.48 10.56 -26.34
CA ALA A 604 0.88 10.16 -26.71
C ALA A 604 1.27 10.64 -28.12
N LEU A 605 0.31 10.64 -29.06
CA LEU A 605 0.52 11.13 -30.42
C LEU A 605 0.82 12.64 -30.45
N VAL A 606 0.08 13.43 -29.66
CA VAL A 606 0.36 14.87 -29.54
C VAL A 606 1.67 15.10 -28.80
N HIS A 607 1.94 14.37 -27.71
CA HIS A 607 3.18 14.47 -26.95
C HIS A 607 4.43 14.15 -27.80
N GLY A 608 4.32 13.19 -28.73
CA GLY A 608 5.36 12.84 -29.69
C GLY A 608 5.62 13.88 -30.79
N SER A 609 4.80 14.94 -30.89
CA SER A 609 5.07 16.06 -31.79
C SER A 609 6.20 16.94 -31.26
N PRO A 610 6.89 17.72 -32.13
CA PRO A 610 7.99 18.59 -31.69
C PRO A 610 7.57 19.48 -30.51
N PRO A 611 8.42 19.64 -29.48
CA PRO A 611 8.06 20.40 -28.26
C PRO A 611 7.74 21.87 -28.53
N GLU A 612 8.19 22.42 -29.66
CA GLU A 612 7.86 23.78 -30.14
C GLU A 612 6.46 23.89 -30.79
N THR A 613 5.65 22.84 -30.74
CA THR A 613 4.29 22.86 -31.29
C THR A 613 3.36 23.55 -30.30
N VAL A 614 2.91 24.75 -30.65
CA VAL A 614 2.03 25.58 -29.83
C VAL A 614 0.60 25.45 -30.35
N PHE A 615 -0.37 25.30 -29.46
CA PHE A 615 -1.79 25.18 -29.79
C PHE A 615 -2.56 26.46 -29.43
N GLU A 616 -3.64 26.70 -30.18
CA GLU A 616 -4.62 27.73 -29.85
C GLU A 616 -5.31 27.42 -28.51
N PHE A 617 -5.88 28.43 -27.87
CA PHE A 617 -6.39 28.34 -26.49
C PHE A 617 -7.34 27.14 -26.25
N GLU A 618 -8.33 26.93 -27.12
CA GLU A 618 -9.32 25.85 -26.97
C GLU A 618 -8.71 24.44 -27.15
N ASP A 619 -7.72 24.33 -28.04
CA ASP A 619 -7.01 23.07 -28.28
C ASP A 619 -6.04 22.77 -27.11
N ALA A 620 -5.34 23.79 -26.62
CA ALA A 620 -4.50 23.71 -25.43
C ALA A 620 -5.30 23.37 -24.17
N LEU A 621 -6.52 23.91 -24.04
CA LEU A 621 -7.46 23.60 -22.97
C LEU A 621 -7.87 22.12 -23.01
N LEU A 622 -8.25 21.59 -24.19
CA LEU A 622 -8.58 20.17 -24.36
C LEU A 622 -7.42 19.26 -23.97
N LEU A 623 -6.20 19.57 -24.43
CA LEU A 623 -5.00 18.78 -24.13
C LEU A 623 -4.66 18.82 -22.63
N THR A 624 -4.67 20.00 -22.03
CA THR A 624 -4.35 20.19 -20.61
C THR A 624 -5.41 19.56 -19.70
N ARG A 625 -6.70 19.68 -20.07
CA ARG A 625 -7.82 19.00 -19.38
C ARG A 625 -7.64 17.48 -19.45
N SER A 626 -7.30 16.96 -20.62
CA SER A 626 -7.08 15.53 -20.84
C SER A 626 -5.89 15.02 -20.00
N ALA A 627 -4.79 15.78 -19.96
CA ALA A 627 -3.62 15.45 -19.13
C ALA A 627 -3.96 15.43 -17.63
N LEU A 628 -4.71 16.42 -17.13
CA LEU A 628 -5.21 16.46 -15.74
C LEU A 628 -6.08 15.24 -15.42
N HIS A 629 -7.06 14.93 -16.28
CA HIS A 629 -7.98 13.82 -16.08
C HIS A 629 -7.26 12.47 -16.05
N ARG A 630 -6.23 12.29 -16.89
CA ARG A 630 -5.40 11.08 -16.95
C ARG A 630 -4.24 11.08 -15.95
N GLN A 631 -4.15 12.11 -15.12
CA GLN A 631 -3.14 12.25 -14.08
C GLN A 631 -1.68 12.27 -14.57
N VAL A 632 -1.43 12.66 -15.81
CA VAL A 632 -0.11 12.79 -16.43
C VAL A 632 0.56 14.11 -15.98
N GLU A 633 1.89 14.23 -16.13
CA GLU A 633 2.62 15.48 -15.84
C GLU A 633 2.11 16.66 -16.68
N LEU A 634 2.01 17.85 -16.07
CA LEU A 634 1.39 19.02 -16.69
C LEU A 634 2.36 19.88 -17.51
N ASP A 635 3.64 19.95 -17.11
CA ASP A 635 4.62 20.88 -17.69
C ASP A 635 4.76 20.75 -19.22
N PRO A 636 4.77 19.53 -19.81
CA PRO A 636 4.82 19.38 -21.27
C PRO A 636 3.62 20.00 -22.01
N TRP A 637 2.46 20.10 -21.35
CA TRP A 637 1.22 20.64 -21.93
C TRP A 637 1.11 22.15 -21.71
N LEU A 638 1.61 22.66 -20.58
CA LEU A 638 1.71 24.09 -20.33
C LEU A 638 2.67 24.78 -21.31
N ALA A 639 3.78 24.12 -21.66
CA ALA A 639 4.71 24.61 -22.68
C ALA A 639 4.05 24.77 -24.07
N ARG A 640 3.03 23.96 -24.36
CA ARG A 640 2.28 23.95 -25.62
C ARG A 640 1.21 25.05 -25.71
N CYS A 641 1.00 25.84 -24.66
CA CYS A 641 0.07 26.98 -24.65
C CYS A 641 0.64 28.25 -25.32
N GLY A 642 1.93 28.25 -25.70
CA GLY A 642 2.59 29.32 -26.44
C GLY A 642 3.09 30.49 -25.59
N SER A 643 2.38 30.83 -24.53
CA SER A 643 2.81 31.82 -23.54
C SER A 643 2.45 31.37 -22.13
N LYS A 644 3.18 31.89 -21.14
CA LYS A 644 2.89 31.64 -19.72
C LYS A 644 1.55 32.24 -19.31
N GLU A 645 1.15 33.34 -19.96
CA GLU A 645 -0.14 34.00 -19.76
C GLU A 645 -1.29 33.09 -20.23
N ASN A 646 -1.17 32.49 -21.42
CA ASN A 646 -2.17 31.55 -21.93
C ASN A 646 -2.25 30.30 -21.06
N ALA A 647 -1.11 29.75 -20.63
CA ALA A 647 -1.05 28.61 -19.72
C ALA A 647 -1.75 28.93 -18.39
N ALA A 648 -1.53 30.13 -17.84
CA ALA A 648 -2.19 30.57 -16.61
C ALA A 648 -3.71 30.71 -16.79
N CYS A 649 -4.18 31.26 -17.92
CA CYS A 649 -5.61 31.34 -18.25
C CYS A 649 -6.27 29.95 -18.39
N VAL A 650 -5.58 29.00 -19.03
CA VAL A 650 -6.05 27.60 -19.15
C VAL A 650 -6.20 26.98 -17.77
N LEU A 651 -5.18 27.12 -16.91
CA LEU A 651 -5.22 26.59 -15.55
C LEU A 651 -6.31 27.26 -14.70
N GLU A 652 -6.47 28.57 -14.81
CA GLU A 652 -7.51 29.33 -14.10
C GLU A 652 -8.90 28.79 -14.42
N ARG A 653 -9.20 28.54 -15.70
CA ARG A 653 -10.48 27.96 -16.13
C ARG A 653 -10.68 26.54 -15.59
N LEU A 654 -9.62 25.74 -15.54
CA LEU A 654 -9.68 24.36 -15.06
C LEU A 654 -9.86 24.26 -13.52
N VAL A 655 -9.39 25.25 -12.74
CA VAL A 655 -9.59 25.24 -11.27
C VAL A 655 -11.08 25.20 -10.90
N GLU A 656 -11.91 25.92 -11.65
CA GLU A 656 -13.36 26.01 -11.42
C GLU A 656 -14.12 24.77 -11.93
N GLU A 657 -13.60 24.10 -12.97
CA GLU A 657 -14.22 22.90 -13.56
C GLU A 657 -14.01 21.63 -12.69
N TYR A 658 -12.98 21.58 -11.83
CA TYR A 658 -12.60 20.38 -11.09
C TYR A 658 -12.93 20.41 -9.58
N PRO A 659 -13.89 19.58 -9.11
CA PRO A 659 -14.29 19.57 -7.70
C PRO A 659 -13.31 18.81 -6.79
N LYS A 660 -12.38 18.01 -7.33
CA LYS A 660 -11.48 17.15 -6.54
C LYS A 660 -10.22 17.90 -6.07
N PRO A 661 -9.92 17.92 -4.75
CA PRO A 661 -8.75 18.60 -4.20
C PRO A 661 -7.40 18.15 -4.80
N ASP A 662 -7.22 16.86 -5.08
CA ASP A 662 -5.95 16.34 -5.62
C ASP A 662 -5.62 16.88 -7.02
N ILE A 663 -6.65 17.11 -7.85
CA ILE A 663 -6.49 17.70 -9.18
C ILE A 663 -6.21 19.19 -9.06
N ARG A 664 -6.92 19.91 -8.18
CA ARG A 664 -6.64 21.33 -7.90
C ARG A 664 -5.24 21.56 -7.36
N LEU A 665 -4.68 20.62 -6.56
CA LEU A 665 -3.28 20.67 -6.13
C LEU A 665 -2.29 20.58 -7.31
N LYS A 666 -2.56 19.77 -8.32
CA LYS A 666 -1.74 19.73 -9.55
C LYS A 666 -1.80 21.05 -10.31
N ILE A 667 -2.98 21.68 -10.36
CA ILE A 667 -3.14 23.00 -10.96
C ILE A 667 -2.35 24.06 -10.19
N VAL A 668 -2.40 24.07 -8.85
CA VAL A 668 -1.61 24.98 -8.00
C VAL A 668 -0.10 24.84 -8.28
N ARG A 669 0.41 23.62 -8.44
CA ARG A 669 1.82 23.40 -8.80
C ARG A 669 2.15 23.92 -10.20
N GLY A 670 1.26 23.72 -11.17
CA GLY A 670 1.41 24.29 -12.51
C GLY A 670 1.41 25.82 -12.50
N LEU A 671 0.55 26.45 -11.70
CA LEU A 671 0.54 27.92 -11.54
C LEU A 671 1.84 28.43 -10.90
N GLU A 672 2.37 27.70 -9.91
CA GLU A 672 3.65 28.01 -9.27
C GLU A 672 4.83 27.94 -10.27
N SER A 673 4.86 26.93 -11.15
CA SER A 673 5.94 26.75 -12.14
C SER A 673 5.96 27.83 -13.24
N LEU A 674 4.82 28.42 -13.56
CA LEU A 674 4.73 29.49 -14.56
C LEU A 674 5.46 30.77 -14.10
N ASN A 675 5.39 31.11 -12.81
CA ASN A 675 6.02 32.31 -12.23
C ASN A 675 5.74 33.58 -13.06
N ASN A 676 4.46 33.89 -13.29
CA ASN A 676 4.01 35.13 -13.93
C ASN A 676 2.92 35.83 -13.11
N GLU A 677 2.60 37.08 -13.47
CA GLU A 677 1.68 37.93 -12.71
C GLU A 677 0.26 37.35 -12.65
N LEU A 678 -0.24 36.80 -13.77
CA LEU A 678 -1.57 36.21 -13.84
C LEU A 678 -1.68 34.94 -12.98
N ALA A 679 -0.72 34.02 -13.07
CA ALA A 679 -0.71 32.83 -12.21
C ALA A 679 -0.58 33.19 -10.73
N THR A 680 0.19 34.23 -10.40
CA THR A 680 0.30 34.74 -9.03
C THR A 680 -1.04 35.29 -8.52
N ALA A 681 -1.79 36.00 -9.36
CA ALA A 681 -3.13 36.49 -9.03
C ALA A 681 -4.12 35.34 -8.82
N THR A 682 -4.07 34.30 -9.67
CA THR A 682 -4.89 33.08 -9.49
C THR A 682 -4.53 32.35 -8.20
N LEU A 683 -3.23 32.20 -7.88
CA LEU A 683 -2.77 31.60 -6.62
C LEU A 683 -3.26 32.38 -5.40
N LEU A 684 -3.24 33.71 -5.45
CA LEU A 684 -3.80 34.56 -4.41
C LEU A 684 -5.30 34.34 -4.23
N ARG A 685 -6.05 34.21 -5.32
CA ARG A 685 -7.48 33.90 -5.27
C ARG A 685 -7.73 32.53 -4.64
N ILE A 686 -7.02 31.49 -5.07
CA ILE A 686 -7.15 30.14 -4.49
C ILE A 686 -6.78 30.15 -3.00
N ALA A 687 -5.72 30.87 -2.62
CA ALA A 687 -5.28 31.01 -1.24
C ALA A 687 -6.32 31.69 -0.33
N THR A 688 -7.25 32.49 -0.89
CA THR A 688 -8.28 33.19 -0.12
C THR A 688 -9.69 32.60 -0.30
N SER A 689 -9.97 31.81 -1.34
CA SER A 689 -11.33 31.32 -1.60
C SER A 689 -11.52 29.80 -1.61
N ASP A 690 -10.47 28.98 -1.80
CA ASP A 690 -10.64 27.52 -1.98
C ASP A 690 -11.08 26.81 -0.69
N ASP A 691 -12.12 25.99 -0.73
CA ASP A 691 -12.69 25.34 0.45
C ASP A 691 -11.79 24.26 1.08
N ALA A 692 -10.86 23.68 0.31
CA ALA A 692 -9.99 22.62 0.76
C ALA A 692 -8.75 23.18 1.51
N PRO A 693 -8.55 22.82 2.80
CA PRO A 693 -7.41 23.33 3.59
C PRO A 693 -6.04 23.05 2.98
N THR A 694 -5.86 21.91 2.30
CA THR A 694 -4.60 21.49 1.67
C THR A 694 -4.29 22.31 0.42
N VAL A 695 -5.29 22.49 -0.46
CA VAL A 695 -5.17 23.31 -1.68
C VAL A 695 -4.87 24.75 -1.31
N ARG A 696 -5.63 25.31 -0.36
CA ARG A 696 -5.46 26.69 0.11
C ARG A 696 -4.09 26.92 0.76
N SER A 697 -3.60 25.97 1.57
CA SER A 697 -2.26 26.04 2.17
C SER A 697 -1.16 26.04 1.13
N GLN A 698 -1.23 25.15 0.12
CA GLN A 698 -0.23 25.07 -0.93
C GLN A 698 -0.24 26.33 -1.81
N ALA A 699 -1.43 26.84 -2.16
CA ALA A 699 -1.56 28.06 -2.94
C ALA A 699 -1.02 29.28 -2.17
N ALA A 700 -1.27 29.37 -0.87
CA ALA A 700 -0.72 30.41 -0.01
C ALA A 700 0.81 30.37 0.05
N LEU A 701 1.40 29.18 0.20
CA LEU A 701 2.86 29.00 0.18
C LEU A 701 3.47 29.38 -1.18
N ALA A 702 2.86 28.95 -2.27
CA ALA A 702 3.29 29.30 -3.63
C ALA A 702 3.18 30.83 -3.88
N ALA A 703 2.09 31.47 -3.47
CA ALA A 703 1.97 32.93 -3.60
C ALA A 703 3.01 33.69 -2.74
N VAL A 704 3.36 33.16 -1.56
CA VAL A 704 4.44 33.73 -0.72
C VAL A 704 5.82 33.53 -1.35
N SER A 705 6.09 32.37 -1.96
CA SER A 705 7.36 32.09 -2.66
C SER A 705 7.57 33.05 -3.85
N LEU A 706 6.47 33.49 -4.47
CA LEU A 706 6.43 34.51 -5.53
C LEU A 706 6.40 35.97 -5.01
N GLY A 707 6.64 36.19 -3.71
CA GLY A 707 6.82 37.53 -3.14
C GLY A 707 5.54 38.25 -2.69
N LYS A 708 4.38 37.57 -2.64
CA LYS A 708 3.09 38.18 -2.22
C LYS A 708 2.76 37.96 -0.74
N LYS A 709 3.76 37.86 0.12
CA LYS A 709 3.62 37.53 1.55
C LYS A 709 2.57 38.38 2.28
N ASP A 710 2.61 39.70 2.12
CA ASP A 710 1.73 40.62 2.85
C ASP A 710 0.26 40.50 2.39
N GLN A 711 0.04 40.27 1.09
CA GLN A 711 -1.30 40.11 0.51
C GLN A 711 -1.94 38.79 0.94
N VAL A 712 -1.17 37.70 0.94
CA VAL A 712 -1.63 36.38 1.46
C VAL A 712 -2.01 36.49 2.93
N ILE A 713 -1.15 37.11 3.74
CA ILE A 713 -1.40 37.25 5.18
C ILE A 713 -2.62 38.12 5.45
N ALA A 714 -2.78 39.25 4.74
CA ALA A 714 -3.94 40.13 4.88
C ALA A 714 -5.26 39.42 4.50
N GLY A 715 -5.28 38.68 3.39
CA GLY A 715 -6.48 37.95 2.96
C GLY A 715 -6.86 36.81 3.91
N LEU A 716 -5.89 36.03 4.39
CA LEU A 716 -6.14 34.97 5.38
C LEU A 716 -6.64 35.54 6.72
N LEU A 717 -6.09 36.69 7.13
CA LEU A 717 -6.52 37.44 8.31
C LEU A 717 -8.00 37.84 8.24
N GLU A 718 -8.42 38.35 7.10
CA GLU A 718 -9.78 38.80 6.85
C GLU A 718 -10.77 37.63 6.92
N ASN A 719 -10.46 36.53 6.23
CA ASN A 719 -11.28 35.31 6.25
C ASN A 719 -11.43 34.72 7.66
N MET A 720 -10.36 34.75 8.45
CA MET A 720 -10.41 34.30 9.85
C MET A 720 -11.29 35.19 10.74
N ARG A 721 -11.32 36.51 10.46
CA ARG A 721 -12.12 37.47 11.24
C ARG A 721 -13.60 37.43 10.89
N MET A 722 -13.92 37.19 9.62
CA MET A 722 -15.30 37.20 9.11
C MET A 722 -16.02 35.87 9.38
N ASP A 723 -15.38 34.73 9.07
CA ASP A 723 -16.09 33.44 8.99
C ASP A 723 -15.51 32.33 9.88
N ASN A 724 -14.46 32.61 10.67
CA ASN A 724 -13.72 31.61 11.47
C ASN A 724 -13.29 30.38 10.64
N ASP A 725 -12.93 30.64 9.38
CA ASP A 725 -12.69 29.64 8.35
C ASP A 725 -11.48 28.74 8.68
N VAL A 726 -11.74 27.44 8.84
CA VAL A 726 -10.75 26.42 9.20
C VAL A 726 -9.66 26.26 8.13
N ALA A 727 -10.00 26.39 6.85
CA ALA A 727 -9.04 26.34 5.74
C ALA A 727 -8.12 27.56 5.77
N ALA A 728 -8.65 28.75 6.08
CA ALA A 728 -7.85 29.97 6.23
C ALA A 728 -6.90 29.87 7.43
N ILE A 729 -7.36 29.35 8.57
CA ILE A 729 -6.51 29.10 9.75
C ILE A 729 -5.37 28.14 9.38
N THR A 730 -5.68 27.05 8.68
CA THR A 730 -4.70 26.02 8.32
C THR A 730 -3.62 26.58 7.38
N ALA A 731 -4.03 27.33 6.36
CA ALA A 731 -3.13 28.00 5.42
C ALA A 731 -2.24 29.04 6.13
N PHE A 732 -2.83 29.82 7.04
CA PHE A 732 -2.09 30.81 7.83
C PHE A 732 -1.01 30.17 8.71
N VAL A 733 -1.34 29.06 9.37
CA VAL A 733 -0.38 28.27 10.16
C VAL A 733 0.74 27.74 9.26
N ALA A 734 0.43 27.25 8.06
CA ALA A 734 1.44 26.75 7.13
C ALA A 734 2.43 27.85 6.69
N VAL A 735 1.94 29.04 6.35
CA VAL A 735 2.77 30.20 5.97
C VAL A 735 3.66 30.66 7.14
N ILE A 736 3.13 30.67 8.36
CA ILE A 736 3.93 31.02 9.56
C ILE A 736 5.06 30.02 9.81
N ASP A 737 4.77 28.72 9.68
CA ASP A 737 5.75 27.68 9.96
C ASP A 737 6.94 27.74 8.97
N GLU A 738 6.68 28.05 7.70
CA GLU A 738 7.70 28.13 6.65
C GLU A 738 8.45 29.46 6.63
N TYR A 739 7.72 30.59 6.64
CA TYR A 739 8.29 31.92 6.37
C TYR A 739 8.35 32.86 7.58
N GLY A 740 7.87 32.42 8.74
CA GLY A 740 7.88 33.18 9.98
C GLY A 740 6.91 34.37 10.02
N LEU A 741 6.62 34.83 11.24
CA LEU A 741 5.74 35.97 11.52
C LEU A 741 6.32 37.30 10.97
N PRO A 742 5.51 38.15 10.31
CA PRO A 742 5.89 39.53 9.99
C PRO A 742 6.22 40.34 11.25
N LYS A 743 7.02 41.41 11.10
CA LYS A 743 7.46 42.25 12.23
C LYS A 743 6.35 43.17 12.77
N ASP A 744 5.34 43.51 11.97
CA ASP A 744 4.18 44.33 12.35
C ASP A 744 2.90 43.49 12.52
N THR A 745 2.87 42.65 13.56
CA THR A 745 1.70 41.85 13.91
C THR A 745 1.05 42.33 15.21
N SER A 746 0.63 43.59 15.27
CA SER A 746 -0.25 44.08 16.34
C SER A 746 -1.67 43.53 16.13
N GLY A 747 -1.85 42.23 16.40
CA GLY A 747 -3.14 41.57 16.21
C GLY A 747 -3.14 40.04 16.15
N TYR A 748 -2.12 39.34 16.66
CA TYR A 748 -2.13 37.88 16.72
C TYR A 748 -1.62 37.29 18.05
N PRO A 749 -2.21 36.19 18.56
CA PRO A 749 -3.37 35.43 18.06
C PRO A 749 -4.58 35.41 19.02
N GLY A 750 -5.78 35.33 18.44
CA GLY A 750 -6.92 34.71 19.10
C GLY A 750 -6.61 33.25 19.46
N LEU A 751 -7.21 32.75 20.53
CA LEU A 751 -6.94 31.44 21.15
C LEU A 751 -6.81 30.28 20.13
N THR A 752 -7.63 30.27 19.07
CA THR A 752 -7.71 29.21 18.06
C THR A 752 -6.44 29.03 17.23
N VAL A 753 -5.78 30.12 16.83
CA VAL A 753 -4.53 30.05 16.04
C VAL A 753 -3.38 29.55 16.92
N ALA A 754 -3.35 29.96 18.19
CA ALA A 754 -2.39 29.47 19.18
C ALA A 754 -2.54 27.96 19.40
N VAL A 755 -3.78 27.46 19.54
CA VAL A 755 -4.08 26.04 19.74
C VAL A 755 -3.71 25.19 18.51
N ASN A 756 -3.96 25.68 17.28
CA ASN A 756 -3.60 24.93 16.07
C ASN A 756 -2.07 24.86 15.84
N LEU A 757 -1.36 25.98 16.02
CA LEU A 757 0.12 25.98 16.03
C LEU A 757 0.66 25.01 17.08
N PHE A 758 0.04 25.00 18.26
CA PHE A 758 0.40 24.14 19.36
C PHE A 758 0.23 22.65 19.03
N GLN A 759 -0.94 22.24 18.53
CA GLN A 759 -1.21 20.85 18.16
C GLN A 759 -0.28 20.36 17.05
N ARG A 760 -0.05 21.17 16.01
CA ARG A 760 0.79 20.82 14.87
C ARG A 760 2.25 20.61 15.28
N ARG A 761 2.81 21.52 16.10
CA ARG A 761 4.19 21.44 16.59
C ARG A 761 4.42 20.29 17.58
N LEU A 762 3.42 19.96 18.40
CA LEU A 762 3.46 18.78 19.27
C LEU A 762 3.51 17.48 18.46
N LYS A 763 2.66 17.34 17.44
CA LYS A 763 2.64 16.14 16.58
C LYS A 763 3.98 15.94 15.87
N ALA A 764 4.61 17.02 15.39
CA ALA A 764 5.91 16.96 14.74
C ALA A 764 7.07 16.62 15.71
N SER A 765 7.01 17.10 16.96
CA SER A 765 8.12 17.01 17.92
C SER A 765 8.00 15.87 18.94
N GLY A 766 6.90 15.12 18.95
CA GLY A 766 6.57 14.14 20.00
C GLY A 766 7.69 13.14 20.28
N ARG A 767 8.28 12.53 19.24
CA ARG A 767 9.40 11.57 19.39
C ARG A 767 10.66 12.23 19.98
N LEU A 768 10.94 13.47 19.60
CA LEU A 768 12.10 14.22 20.09
C LEU A 768 11.93 14.60 21.58
N ILE A 769 10.71 14.97 21.99
CA ILE A 769 10.39 15.32 23.38
C ILE A 769 10.54 14.10 24.29
N VAL A 770 10.02 12.93 23.87
CA VAL A 770 10.18 11.67 24.62
C VAL A 770 11.65 11.29 24.72
N ARG A 771 12.41 11.40 23.63
CA ARG A 771 13.86 11.12 23.63
C ARG A 771 14.64 12.07 24.55
N GLN A 772 14.23 13.34 24.64
CA GLN A 772 14.78 14.29 25.60
C GLN A 772 14.43 13.92 27.04
N GLY A 773 13.18 13.51 27.32
CA GLY A 773 12.76 12.95 28.60
C GLY A 773 13.64 11.80 29.05
N VAL A 774 13.83 10.78 28.19
CA VAL A 774 14.68 9.61 28.50
C VAL A 774 16.14 10.00 28.76
N ARG A 775 16.70 10.92 27.97
CA ARG A 775 18.08 11.40 28.18
C ARG A 775 18.22 12.18 29.48
N SER A 776 17.24 13.02 29.81
CA SER A 776 17.22 13.78 31.06
C SER A 776 17.05 12.90 32.29
N ALA A 777 16.31 11.79 32.18
CA ALA A 777 16.20 10.78 33.24
C ALA A 777 17.56 10.21 33.62
N PHE A 778 18.40 9.87 32.63
CA PHE A 778 19.73 9.34 32.87
C PHE A 778 20.65 10.35 33.59
N GLY A 779 20.70 11.59 33.11
CA GLY A 779 21.53 12.64 33.71
C GLY A 779 21.10 13.02 35.14
N ALA A 780 19.80 13.14 35.37
CA ALA A 780 19.25 13.46 36.70
C ALA A 780 19.36 12.28 37.69
N GLY A 781 19.22 11.04 37.20
CA GLY A 781 19.43 9.84 37.99
C GLY A 781 20.87 9.73 38.48
N ILE A 782 21.86 9.97 37.61
CA ILE A 782 23.28 10.03 38.00
C ILE A 782 23.52 11.16 39.00
N PHE A 783 22.95 12.34 38.76
CA PHE A 783 23.05 13.50 39.66
C PHE A 783 22.56 13.19 41.08
N LEU A 784 21.39 12.56 41.24
CA LEU A 784 20.84 12.24 42.55
C LEU A 784 21.51 11.02 43.20
N ALA A 785 21.93 10.04 42.40
CA ALA A 785 22.71 8.90 42.89
C ALA A 785 24.09 9.33 43.42
N ALA A 786 24.77 10.25 42.72
CA ALA A 786 26.05 10.79 43.15
C ALA A 786 25.93 11.58 44.47
N ASN A 787 24.83 12.33 44.65
CA ASN A 787 24.52 12.96 45.94
C ASN A 787 24.22 11.91 47.03
N GLY A 788 23.52 10.83 46.69
CA GLY A 788 23.22 9.73 47.60
C GLY A 788 24.43 8.92 48.06
N LEU A 789 25.43 8.71 47.19
CA LEU A 789 26.69 8.01 47.50
C LEU A 789 27.67 8.88 48.30
N ALA A 790 27.63 10.20 48.13
CA ALA A 790 28.44 11.12 48.92
C ALA A 790 28.05 11.11 50.41
N ALA A 791 26.76 10.95 50.72
CA ALA A 791 26.22 11.01 52.09
C ALA A 791 26.79 9.94 53.05
N PRO A 792 27.01 8.68 52.64
CA PRO A 792 27.56 7.68 53.55
C PRO A 792 29.09 7.49 53.48
N PHE A 793 29.77 7.86 52.40
CA PHE A 793 31.23 8.11 52.43
C PHE A 793 31.57 9.20 53.45
N PHE A 794 30.63 10.11 53.65
CA PHE A 794 30.70 11.17 54.63
C PHE A 794 30.46 10.66 56.09
N ILE A 795 29.55 9.70 56.30
CA ILE A 795 29.36 9.00 57.60
C ILE A 795 30.63 8.24 58.00
N ALA A 796 31.30 7.62 57.03
CA ALA A 796 32.56 6.89 57.23
C ALA A 796 33.70 7.73 57.82
N ILE A 797 33.80 8.99 57.40
CA ILE A 797 34.84 9.91 57.85
C ILE A 797 34.48 10.56 59.19
N SER A 798 33.19 10.74 59.46
CA SER A 798 32.69 11.50 60.61
C SER A 798 32.49 10.66 61.87
N TYR A 799 32.18 9.37 61.70
CA TYR A 799 31.94 8.41 62.78
C TYR A 799 32.80 7.15 62.60
N PRO A 800 34.13 7.28 62.69
CA PRO A 800 35.04 6.21 62.30
C PRO A 800 34.87 4.94 63.13
N LYS A 801 34.45 5.04 64.41
CA LYS A 801 34.21 3.87 65.27
C LYS A 801 32.92 3.12 64.91
N GLU A 802 31.80 3.82 64.77
CA GLU A 802 30.51 3.22 64.38
C GLU A 802 30.53 2.68 62.94
N TYR A 803 31.27 3.34 62.04
CA TYR A 803 31.51 2.88 60.68
C TYR A 803 32.46 1.67 60.62
N GLN A 804 33.49 1.61 61.47
CA GLN A 804 34.37 0.44 61.59
C GLN A 804 33.61 -0.80 62.10
N GLU A 805 32.72 -0.64 63.08
CA GLU A 805 31.87 -1.74 63.57
C GLU A 805 30.90 -2.26 62.50
N THR A 806 30.37 -1.38 61.63
CA THR A 806 29.50 -1.78 60.52
C THR A 806 30.25 -2.38 59.32
N LEU A 807 31.51 -1.98 59.08
CA LEU A 807 32.36 -2.53 58.01
C LEU A 807 32.93 -3.92 58.32
N GLN A 808 33.05 -4.31 59.59
CA GLN A 808 33.59 -5.63 59.97
C GLN A 808 32.76 -6.82 59.43
N PHE A 809 31.52 -6.58 58.97
CA PHE A 809 30.63 -7.64 58.47
C PHE A 809 30.20 -7.49 57.00
N VAL A 810 30.32 -6.32 56.35
CA VAL A 810 29.99 -6.14 54.92
C VAL A 810 30.86 -5.03 54.30
N THR A 811 31.49 -5.29 53.15
CA THR A 811 32.43 -4.37 52.47
C THR A 811 31.79 -3.11 51.87
N VAL A 812 30.46 -3.03 51.77
CA VAL A 812 29.68 -1.79 51.61
C VAL A 812 28.31 -2.02 52.27
N PRO A 813 27.90 -1.24 53.28
CA PRO A 813 26.61 -1.43 53.94
C PRO A 813 25.44 -1.42 52.94
N THR A 814 24.63 -2.48 52.95
CA THR A 814 23.55 -2.70 51.96
C THR A 814 22.55 -1.55 51.88
N TRP A 815 22.30 -0.85 53.00
CA TRP A 815 21.43 0.32 53.05
C TRP A 815 21.96 1.51 52.24
N MET A 816 23.28 1.66 52.06
CA MET A 816 23.88 2.72 51.22
C MET A 816 23.60 2.47 49.74
N ILE A 817 23.70 1.21 49.33
CA ILE A 817 23.40 0.79 47.95
C ILE A 817 21.90 0.97 47.68
N ILE A 818 21.05 0.56 48.63
CA ILE A 818 19.59 0.74 48.53
C ILE A 818 19.21 2.23 48.48
N GLY A 819 19.84 3.08 49.31
CA GLY A 819 19.60 4.53 49.31
C GLY A 819 20.06 5.21 48.02
N ALA A 820 21.23 4.85 47.50
CA ALA A 820 21.74 5.36 46.23
C ALA A 820 20.87 4.92 45.05
N LEU A 821 20.41 3.66 45.03
CA LEU A 821 19.48 3.15 44.02
C LEU A 821 18.10 3.82 44.11
N GLY A 822 17.60 4.07 45.33
CA GLY A 822 16.35 4.79 45.54
C GLY A 822 16.41 6.23 45.01
N LEU A 823 17.49 6.95 45.32
CA LEU A 823 17.72 8.31 44.82
C LEU A 823 17.99 8.33 43.30
N LEU A 824 18.59 7.29 42.73
CA LEU A 824 18.73 7.12 41.28
C LEU A 824 17.36 7.04 40.60
N VAL A 825 16.44 6.25 41.15
CA VAL A 825 15.08 6.10 40.60
C VAL A 825 14.28 7.40 40.73
N ILE A 826 14.31 8.03 41.90
CA ILE A 826 13.63 9.32 42.13
C ILE A 826 14.20 10.38 41.18
N GLY A 827 15.52 10.41 41.01
CA GLY A 827 16.18 11.32 40.09
C GLY A 827 15.89 11.05 38.63
N ALA A 828 15.76 9.79 38.23
CA ALA A 828 15.35 9.44 36.89
C ALA A 828 13.92 9.89 36.59
N LEU A 829 12.99 9.69 37.53
CA LEU A 829 11.60 10.15 37.39
C LEU A 829 11.50 11.68 37.33
N GLN A 830 12.22 12.37 38.22
CA GLN A 830 12.28 13.84 38.22
C GLN A 830 12.91 14.38 36.94
N GLY A 831 14.02 13.79 36.48
CA GLY A 831 14.68 14.16 35.24
C GLY A 831 13.84 13.90 34.01
N PHE A 832 13.07 12.82 33.99
CA PHE A 832 12.11 12.54 32.94
C PHE A 832 11.03 13.62 32.87
N ALA A 833 10.44 13.98 34.01
CA ALA A 833 9.43 15.04 34.10
C ALA A 833 9.99 16.41 33.64
N SER A 834 11.19 16.78 34.10
CA SER A 834 11.86 18.01 33.66
C SER A 834 12.22 17.96 32.17
N GLY A 835 12.65 16.81 31.64
CA GLY A 835 12.96 16.62 30.23
C GLY A 835 11.74 16.75 29.32
N LEU A 836 10.57 16.25 29.75
CA LEU A 836 9.31 16.45 29.04
C LEU A 836 8.85 17.90 29.09
N ALA A 837 8.86 18.53 30.26
CA ALA A 837 8.42 19.92 30.44
C ALA A 837 9.30 20.91 29.65
N VAL A 838 10.61 20.70 29.64
CA VAL A 838 11.56 21.53 28.91
C VAL A 838 11.57 21.19 27.42
N GLY A 839 11.39 19.93 27.04
CA GLY A 839 11.25 19.52 25.64
C GLY A 839 9.97 20.07 25.01
N PHE A 840 8.90 20.16 25.80
CA PHE A 840 7.68 20.86 25.42
C PHE A 840 7.94 22.36 25.19
N ALA A 841 8.64 23.03 26.12
CA ALA A 841 9.02 24.43 25.96
C ALA A 841 9.87 24.65 24.69
N ASP A 842 10.77 23.71 24.40
CA ASP A 842 11.66 23.72 23.25
C ASP A 842 10.94 23.50 21.91
N ALA A 843 9.88 22.69 21.90
CA ALA A 843 9.08 22.39 20.71
C ALA A 843 8.15 23.54 20.32
N VAL A 844 7.65 24.31 21.29
CA VAL A 844 6.61 25.31 21.06
C VAL A 844 7.19 26.71 20.76
N TRP A 845 8.25 27.16 21.45
CA TRP A 845 8.79 28.52 21.33
C TRP A 845 10.21 28.58 20.72
N LYS A 846 10.42 29.46 19.73
CA LYS A 846 11.74 29.78 19.13
C LYS A 846 12.25 31.14 19.63
N GLY A 847 13.58 31.33 19.71
CA GLY A 847 14.21 32.64 20.01
C GLY A 847 14.42 32.95 21.50
N LEU A 848 14.50 34.24 21.88
CA LEU A 848 14.80 34.69 23.27
C LEU A 848 13.73 34.27 24.29
N SER A 849 12.46 34.21 23.88
CA SER A 849 11.33 33.78 24.73
C SER A 849 11.48 32.32 25.21
N ARG A 850 12.14 31.48 24.41
CA ARG A 850 12.41 30.07 24.72
C ARG A 850 13.15 29.87 26.05
N ARG A 851 14.10 30.76 26.40
CA ARG A 851 14.90 30.61 27.62
C ARG A 851 14.06 30.74 28.89
N TYR A 852 13.17 31.72 28.93
CA TYR A 852 12.30 31.97 30.08
C TYR A 852 11.27 30.87 30.28
N PHE A 853 10.62 30.43 29.19
CA PHE A 853 9.65 29.32 29.25
C PHE A 853 10.27 27.99 29.63
N ARG A 854 11.50 27.69 29.19
CA ARG A 854 12.25 26.51 29.64
C ARG A 854 12.46 26.52 31.16
N LEU A 855 12.92 27.64 31.71
CA LEU A 855 13.16 27.76 33.17
C LEU A 855 11.85 27.66 33.96
N PHE A 856 10.78 28.27 33.47
CA PHE A 856 9.46 28.24 34.12
C PHE A 856 8.88 26.82 34.18
N LEU A 857 8.77 26.14 33.03
CA LEU A 857 8.24 24.77 32.96
C LEU A 857 9.16 23.75 33.64
N GLY A 858 10.46 23.99 33.55
CA GLY A 858 11.49 23.28 34.31
C GLY A 858 11.29 23.39 35.82
N GLY A 859 11.08 24.61 36.34
CA GLY A 859 10.76 24.84 37.75
C GLY A 859 9.49 24.13 38.19
N LEU A 860 8.40 24.21 37.39
CA LEU A 860 7.13 23.52 37.66
C LEU A 860 7.27 21.99 37.75
N SER A 861 8.17 21.39 36.96
CA SER A 861 8.44 19.95 37.09
C SER A 861 8.99 19.57 38.47
N GLY A 862 9.60 20.53 39.19
CA GLY A 862 10.05 20.41 40.57
C GLY A 862 8.97 20.12 41.61
N LEU A 863 7.69 20.31 41.26
CA LEU A 863 6.57 19.95 42.12
C LEU A 863 6.48 18.44 42.39
N ALA A 864 6.97 17.60 41.48
CA ALA A 864 7.07 16.16 41.72
C ALA A 864 7.98 15.86 42.92
N LEU A 865 9.11 16.57 43.07
CA LEU A 865 9.98 16.45 44.24
C LEU A 865 9.26 16.85 45.53
N CYS A 866 8.46 17.91 45.50
CA CYS A 866 7.64 18.32 46.65
C CYS A 866 6.67 17.20 47.08
N ILE A 867 5.99 16.58 46.11
CA ILE A 867 5.06 15.46 46.37
C ILE A 867 5.80 14.29 47.05
N TYR A 868 6.99 13.92 46.59
CA TYR A 868 7.79 12.87 47.22
C TYR A 868 8.18 13.21 48.66
N LEU A 869 8.62 14.44 48.93
CA LEU A 869 8.99 14.88 50.27
C LEU A 869 7.79 14.82 51.23
N VAL A 870 6.62 15.29 50.80
CA VAL A 870 5.38 15.21 51.60
C VAL A 870 4.98 13.75 51.88
N LEU A 871 5.08 12.88 50.88
CA LEU A 871 4.77 11.46 51.03
C LEU A 871 5.73 10.77 52.01
N PHE A 872 7.03 11.03 51.91
CA PHE A 872 8.03 10.47 52.81
C PHE A 872 7.89 10.97 54.26
N THR A 873 7.50 12.22 54.46
CA THR A 873 7.13 12.71 55.80
C THR A 873 5.90 11.97 56.34
N ARG A 874 4.89 11.73 55.51
CA ARG A 874 3.65 11.08 55.93
C ARG A 874 3.84 9.62 56.37
N ILE A 875 4.76 8.89 55.74
CA ILE A 875 5.08 7.50 56.11
C ILE A 875 6.16 7.39 57.21
N GLY A 876 6.58 8.52 57.79
CA GLY A 876 7.57 8.56 58.87
C GLY A 876 9.02 8.31 58.42
N ALA A 877 9.28 8.32 57.11
CA ALA A 877 10.64 8.17 56.58
C ALA A 877 11.50 9.42 56.79
N ILE A 878 10.88 10.59 56.96
CA ILE A 878 11.54 11.87 57.25
C ILE A 878 10.73 12.63 58.31
N ASN A 879 11.40 13.09 59.38
CA ASN A 879 10.73 13.72 60.52
C ASN A 879 11.17 15.20 60.69
N PRO A 880 10.42 16.17 60.14
CA PRO A 880 10.71 17.58 60.32
C PRO A 880 10.44 18.01 61.77
N ILE A 881 11.28 18.90 62.31
CA ILE A 881 11.11 19.47 63.67
C ILE A 881 10.04 20.57 63.67
N THR A 882 9.84 21.19 62.50
CA THR A 882 8.88 22.28 62.30
C THR A 882 7.46 21.77 62.03
N ASN A 883 6.47 22.62 62.29
CA ASN A 883 5.06 22.28 62.04
C ASN A 883 4.74 22.20 60.52
N PRO A 884 3.66 21.48 60.12
CA PRO A 884 3.22 21.38 58.73
C PRO A 884 3.00 22.70 58.01
N SER A 885 2.60 23.74 58.75
CA SER A 885 2.45 25.10 58.22
C SER A 885 3.75 25.75 57.75
N VAL A 886 4.91 25.23 58.19
CA VAL A 886 6.24 25.72 57.82
C VAL A 886 6.87 24.80 56.79
N TYR A 887 6.97 23.49 57.04
CA TYR A 887 7.72 22.61 56.14
C TYR A 887 7.03 22.37 54.79
N ILE A 888 5.69 22.39 54.69
CA ILE A 888 4.98 22.15 53.41
C ILE A 888 5.26 23.29 52.41
N PRO A 889 5.09 24.59 52.75
CA PRO A 889 5.50 25.69 51.88
C PRO A 889 7.00 25.65 51.54
N THR A 890 7.86 25.26 52.48
CA THR A 890 9.29 25.15 52.23
C THR A 890 9.62 24.02 51.24
N TYR A 891 8.96 22.86 51.32
CA TYR A 891 9.10 21.76 50.34
C TYR A 891 8.68 22.20 48.94
N PHE A 892 7.64 23.03 48.83
CA PHE A 892 7.18 23.58 47.57
C PHE A 892 8.23 24.51 46.94
N VAL A 893 8.74 25.49 47.70
CA VAL A 893 9.79 26.42 47.23
C VAL A 893 11.07 25.67 46.88
N TYR A 894 11.47 24.72 47.72
CA TYR A 894 12.64 23.86 47.47
C TYR A 894 12.48 23.03 46.19
N GLY A 895 11.30 22.44 45.98
CA GLY A 895 10.97 21.71 44.76
C GLY A 895 11.11 22.57 43.50
N LEU A 896 10.53 23.77 43.49
CA LEU A 896 10.63 24.69 42.33
C LEU A 896 12.08 25.10 42.02
N LEU A 897 12.88 25.39 43.05
CA LEU A 897 14.30 25.72 42.89
C LEU A 897 15.08 24.53 42.31
N MET A 898 14.85 23.33 42.83
CA MET A 898 15.50 22.10 42.34
C MET A 898 15.10 21.78 40.91
N GLY A 899 13.82 21.94 40.53
CA GLY A 899 13.36 21.79 39.15
C GLY A 899 14.04 22.77 38.18
N THR A 900 14.26 24.01 38.63
CA THR A 900 14.97 25.04 37.86
C THR A 900 16.45 24.69 37.68
N ILE A 901 17.12 24.20 38.73
CA ILE A 901 18.53 23.78 38.70
C ILE A 901 18.72 22.55 37.78
N ILE A 902 17.85 21.54 37.89
CA ILE A 902 17.89 20.33 37.04
C ILE A 902 17.73 20.70 35.56
N THR A 903 16.91 21.71 35.25
CA THR A 903 16.67 22.21 33.89
C THR A 903 17.94 22.74 33.20
N ILE A 904 18.93 23.22 33.96
CA ILE A 904 20.21 23.68 33.41
C ILE A 904 21.00 22.52 32.78
N VAL A 905 20.84 21.31 33.34
CA VAL A 905 21.50 20.08 32.86
C VAL A 905 20.77 19.51 31.63
N VAL A 906 19.47 19.77 31.49
CA VAL A 906 18.65 19.28 30.39
C VAL A 906 19.13 19.85 29.04
N PRO A 907 19.60 19.00 28.10
CA PRO A 907 20.03 19.44 26.78
C PRO A 907 18.86 20.05 26.00
N LYS A 908 19.15 20.89 24.99
CA LYS A 908 18.10 21.38 24.10
C LYS A 908 17.57 20.25 23.23
N LEU A 909 16.28 20.33 22.89
CA LEU A 909 15.65 19.44 21.92
C LEU A 909 16.49 19.39 20.62
N GLY A 910 16.95 18.19 20.24
CA GLY A 910 17.73 17.94 19.02
C GLY A 910 19.25 18.16 19.13
N GLU A 911 19.78 18.79 20.18
CA GLU A 911 21.24 18.97 20.31
C GLU A 911 21.91 17.68 20.82
N PRO A 912 22.86 17.07 20.08
CA PRO A 912 23.73 16.03 20.64
C PRO A 912 24.72 16.69 21.60
N ARG A 913 24.88 16.12 22.81
CA ARG A 913 25.96 16.51 23.73
C ARG A 913 26.82 15.31 24.06
N SER A 914 28.13 15.51 24.08
CA SER A 914 29.09 14.52 24.57
C SER A 914 28.76 14.12 26.01
N LEU A 915 28.99 12.84 26.35
CA LEU A 915 28.79 12.28 27.69
C LEU A 915 29.51 13.14 28.75
N ARG A 916 30.70 13.64 28.42
CA ARG A 916 31.52 14.49 29.28
C ARG A 916 30.90 15.84 29.59
N SER A 917 30.32 16.53 28.59
CA SER A 917 29.63 17.82 28.80
C SER A 917 28.38 17.65 29.68
N GLN A 918 27.69 16.51 29.56
CA GLN A 918 26.56 16.18 30.42
C GLN A 918 27.00 15.94 31.87
N LEU A 919 28.12 15.23 32.07
CA LEU A 919 28.69 15.01 33.40
C LEU A 919 29.13 16.33 34.06
N VAL A 920 29.87 17.19 33.35
CA VAL A 920 30.30 18.51 33.88
C VAL A 920 29.11 19.35 34.34
N LYS A 921 28.05 19.44 33.52
CA LYS A 921 26.83 20.17 33.87
C LYS A 921 26.06 19.53 35.02
N ALA A 922 26.02 18.20 35.08
CA ALA A 922 25.41 17.49 36.20
C ALA A 922 26.15 17.77 37.52
N PHE A 923 27.48 17.78 37.54
CA PHE A 923 28.25 18.11 38.74
C PHE A 923 28.15 19.59 39.13
N LEU A 924 28.13 20.53 38.18
CA LEU A 924 27.89 21.95 38.47
C LEU A 924 26.48 22.21 39.00
N ALA A 925 25.47 21.52 38.48
CA ALA A 925 24.13 21.57 39.03
C ALA A 925 24.07 20.95 40.43
N ALA A 926 24.85 19.89 40.69
CA ALA A 926 24.92 19.24 42.02
C ALA A 926 25.50 20.19 43.06
N PHE A 927 26.55 20.93 42.68
CA PHE A 927 27.10 22.03 43.46
C PHE A 927 26.04 23.10 43.79
N ALA A 928 25.32 23.60 42.78
CA ALA A 928 24.27 24.61 42.97
C ALA A 928 23.11 24.10 43.85
N ALA A 929 22.70 22.85 43.67
CA ALA A 929 21.68 22.19 44.48
C ALA A 929 22.12 22.07 45.95
N GLY A 930 23.39 21.75 46.21
CA GLY A 930 23.96 21.70 47.55
C GLY A 930 23.83 23.04 48.28
N LEU A 931 24.18 24.16 47.62
CA LEU A 931 24.05 25.50 48.19
C LEU A 931 22.62 25.89 48.57
N VAL A 932 21.62 25.48 47.77
CA VAL A 932 20.20 25.71 48.05
C VAL A 932 19.67 24.78 49.14
N THR A 933 20.24 23.58 49.27
CA THR A 933 19.81 22.56 50.23
C THR A 933 20.24 22.92 51.67
N ILE A 934 21.38 23.60 51.86
CA ILE A 934 21.86 24.04 53.18
C ILE A 934 20.84 24.90 53.95
N PRO A 935 20.38 26.06 53.44
CA PRO A 935 19.42 26.90 54.15
C PRO A 935 18.06 26.21 54.32
N TYR A 936 17.67 25.34 53.38
CA TYR A 936 16.47 24.51 53.48
C TYR A 936 16.54 23.56 54.68
N VAL A 937 17.64 22.82 54.84
CA VAL A 937 17.81 21.87 55.95
C VAL A 937 17.77 22.62 57.28
N ASN A 938 18.38 23.79 57.37
CA ASN A 938 18.33 24.63 58.57
C ASN A 938 16.93 25.08 58.93
N LEU A 939 16.16 25.51 57.93
CA LEU A 939 14.83 26.04 58.14
C LEU A 939 13.82 24.97 58.57
N VAL A 940 13.98 23.71 58.11
CA VAL A 940 13.04 22.62 58.39
C VAL A 940 13.45 21.75 59.57
N TYR A 941 14.76 21.54 59.77
CA TYR A 941 15.31 20.59 60.75
C TYR A 941 16.22 21.23 61.82
N GLY A 942 16.38 22.57 61.84
CA GLY A 942 17.02 23.31 62.93
C GLY A 942 18.54 23.52 62.83
N SER A 943 19.08 24.34 63.75
CA SER A 943 20.47 24.82 63.74
C SER A 943 21.49 23.79 64.21
N GLU A 944 21.13 22.87 65.11
CA GLU A 944 22.02 21.77 65.51
C GLU A 944 22.26 20.81 64.35
N ALA A 945 21.21 20.45 63.58
CA ALA A 945 21.35 19.72 62.33
C ALA A 945 22.22 20.52 61.34
N THR A 946 22.04 21.83 61.24
CA THR A 946 22.80 22.65 60.28
C THR A 946 24.26 22.77 60.63
N ASN A 947 24.63 23.08 61.87
CA ASN A 947 26.03 23.12 62.31
C ASN A 947 26.69 21.74 62.21
N PHE A 948 25.91 20.69 62.46
CA PHE A 948 26.32 19.32 62.20
C PHE A 948 26.58 19.10 60.71
N TYR A 949 25.70 19.52 59.79
CA TYR A 949 25.77 19.32 58.33
C TYR A 949 26.58 20.36 57.54
N LEU A 950 26.96 21.52 58.10
CA LEU A 950 27.46 22.66 57.33
C LEU A 950 28.85 22.40 56.72
N SER A 951 29.81 21.94 57.53
CA SER A 951 31.14 21.51 57.05
C SER A 951 31.05 20.29 56.11
N ARG A 952 29.97 19.50 56.26
CA ARG A 952 29.69 18.23 55.58
C ARG A 952 29.17 18.42 54.16
N ILE A 953 28.24 19.36 54.02
CA ILE A 953 27.70 19.78 52.73
C ILE A 953 28.75 20.61 51.99
N LEU A 954 29.53 21.47 52.67
CA LEU A 954 30.60 22.24 52.04
C LEU A 954 31.65 21.35 51.36
N LEU A 955 32.07 20.25 52.01
CA LEU A 955 33.04 19.30 51.44
C LEU A 955 32.47 18.51 50.25
N ALA A 956 31.21 18.04 50.33
CA ALA A 956 30.55 17.34 49.23
C ALA A 956 30.36 18.25 48.01
N VAL A 957 30.00 19.51 48.25
CA VAL A 957 29.86 20.57 47.26
C VAL A 957 31.23 20.87 46.62
N LEU A 958 32.31 21.01 47.41
CA LEU A 958 33.66 21.22 46.90
C LEU A 958 34.21 20.01 46.11
N LEU A 959 33.91 18.78 46.52
CA LEU A 959 34.31 17.56 45.81
C LEU A 959 33.65 17.47 44.44
N GLN A 960 32.33 17.70 44.36
CA GLN A 960 31.58 17.71 43.10
C GLN A 960 32.09 18.83 42.17
N PHE A 961 32.41 20.01 42.73
CA PHE A 961 33.03 21.10 41.99
C PHE A 961 34.44 20.72 41.48
N GLY A 962 35.27 20.09 42.31
CA GLY A 962 36.60 19.61 41.92
C GLY A 962 36.56 18.58 40.78
N ILE A 963 35.61 17.65 40.81
CA ILE A 963 35.38 16.68 39.72
C ILE A 963 34.93 17.40 38.46
N ALA A 964 34.02 18.38 38.56
CA ALA A 964 33.60 19.18 37.41
C ALA A 964 34.77 19.93 36.76
N VAL A 965 35.61 20.57 37.58
CA VAL A 965 36.80 21.32 37.13
C VAL A 965 37.85 20.40 36.52
N PHE A 966 38.08 19.22 37.10
CA PHE A 966 38.98 18.20 36.53
C PHE A 966 38.48 17.68 35.18
N LEU A 967 37.18 17.44 35.07
CA LEU A 967 36.56 17.03 33.81
C LEU A 967 36.51 18.16 32.78
N SER A 968 36.59 19.44 33.16
CA SER A 968 36.69 20.57 32.21
C SER A 968 38.14 20.89 31.81
N SER A 969 39.12 20.75 32.70
CA SER A 969 40.52 21.15 32.43
C SER A 969 41.24 20.30 31.37
N ARG A 970 40.82 19.05 31.16
CA ARG A 970 41.29 18.16 30.08
C ARG A 970 40.75 18.53 28.67
N GLU A 971 40.05 19.65 28.49
CA GLU A 971 39.67 20.19 27.16
C GLU A 971 40.83 20.94 26.48
N ASN A 972 41.83 21.41 27.23
CA ASN A 972 42.90 22.26 26.69
C ASN A 972 44.17 21.49 26.25
N TYR A 973 44.13 20.15 26.23
CA TYR A 973 45.28 19.29 25.88
C TYR A 973 44.96 18.24 24.80
N SER A 974 43.92 18.46 23.99
CA SER A 974 43.62 17.64 22.80
C SER A 974 43.71 18.48 21.54
#